data_AF-K2HWZ3-F1
#
_entry.id   AF-K2HWZ3-F1
#
_cell.length_a   1.000
_cell.length_b   1.000
_cell.length_c   1.000
_cell.angle_alpha   90.00
_cell.angle_beta   90.00
_cell.angle_gamma   90.00
#
_symmetry.space_group_name_H-M   'P 1'
#
loop_
_entity.id
_entity.type
_entity.pdbx_description
1 polymer ?
#
loop_
_entity_poly.entity_id
_entity_poly.type
_entity_poly.pdbx_seq_one_letter_code
_entity_poly.pdbx_strand_id
1 'polypeptide(L)'
;MSKMVHSFHIVNKILRGRCSTQNGIKEMGNELDEEVIYLVKELNNNTITEEWQLIENELENPTVLIKTYLLSKKKEIILRSYAMIPKYYLLIKNILERIERITELLPSVLETEDFDEFFINNVIIMDPTKFYGRITHSYRYKEISSQECAHVFSHFQQPLWNHHLFYAKDQNKMTSFIMQSKFLIQENSKGSLFHLVNLQRKFINNIFDHISGDQEVKDMMFLERRFNKMVYNQDVFPVIIHRNAVFNVFANYDFTEIVIKGSSEYHQKFSVLLEDLEHKVYSNIIYPNSILLKKGNCQNCFHKESPFFSKELVSTDLIIGKTISEGNIFFGCQSVGQGISLCQYHHVNPVKFAVVLSAERTEIFNGKAKSIFYYHYFVPELNLNDVKRFSGCIRNIIIAKLIMRIGFEQNVSLKIDRTNSGDFNLSKNMLFCALQIKRTIEDRKRLQQLERKKNITKINHCFICRLDNHSLHYLIKMVCLEDLMSLRCTCTRFKKLIDESTDIWKNFYDLYYNPQTQPKTFFTSEHNDIKNYSLLVRKCYKVRQNWKNKKWSKRSILTPFYAPINYIRVKNDDCIVVGSENGYFSRIETKNNEFIKVREGLPMSLLAGMRCSFDYSNDLYVYFRSGEIRKYTNSTLKFTKYECNPYEKVSFVNNSIVVGLNDTTLSVVDFISQKTLNKFVPHSVEITHFCCINPNIVVSSSIDGTIAGFDLRSNKFAFRTLSYREELTSFDWIDDFIISGSCKGRMKMWDLRTNMCCCERTIHFNAINSMFCFNRKVVSGGTDKAVYCCDLSRGWFENVLMMYMHPSTVTCVSLNDCTLSTGSEDGVLICSQFC
;
A
#
# COMPACT_ATOMS: atom_id res chain seq x y z
N MET A 1 -10.15 11.22 -52.24
CA MET A 1 -9.60 9.97 -52.83
C MET A 1 -8.56 10.22 -53.90
N SER A 2 -8.89 10.92 -54.99
CA SER A 2 -8.74 10.37 -56.35
C SER A 2 -7.33 10.25 -56.97
N LYS A 3 -6.28 10.84 -56.37
CA LYS A 3 -4.79 10.56 -56.56
C LYS A 3 -3.23 7.73 -55.47
N MET A 4 -3.58 6.78 -54.55
CA MET A 4 -4.57 6.59 -53.45
C MET A 4 -3.87 6.66 -52.08
N VAL A 5 -4.59 7.16 -51.06
CA VAL A 5 -3.97 7.73 -49.82
C VAL A 5 -2.84 8.72 -50.20
N HIS A 6 -3.18 9.66 -51.09
CA HIS A 6 -2.59 9.73 -52.44
C HIS A 6 -1.15 10.26 -52.60
N SER A 7 -0.35 10.27 -51.53
CA SER A 7 1.12 10.43 -51.57
C SER A 7 1.81 10.05 -50.24
N PHE A 8 1.15 9.33 -49.31
CA PHE A 8 1.44 9.50 -47.88
C PHE A 8 2.33 8.51 -47.12
N HIS A 9 2.30 7.18 -47.19
CA HIS A 9 1.61 6.23 -48.08
C HIS A 9 1.92 6.40 -49.59
N ILE A 10 3.20 6.57 -49.88
CA ILE A 10 3.88 5.83 -50.96
C ILE A 10 5.07 5.19 -50.22
N VAL A 11 4.75 4.11 -49.48
CA VAL A 11 5.33 3.83 -48.15
C VAL A 11 5.05 4.96 -47.14
N ASN A 12 4.92 4.62 -45.86
CA ASN A 12 4.65 5.50 -44.72
C ASN A 12 5.86 5.57 -43.76
N LYS A 13 6.93 6.34 -44.05
CA LYS A 13 7.31 7.01 -45.30
C LYS A 13 8.82 6.84 -45.51
N ILE A 14 9.23 6.38 -46.69
CA ILE A 14 10.62 6.02 -47.05
C ILE A 14 11.36 5.22 -45.94
N LEU A 15 10.67 4.21 -45.40
CA LEU A 15 11.10 3.38 -44.26
C LEU A 15 11.60 4.16 -43.03
N ARG A 16 10.90 5.28 -42.74
CA ARG A 16 10.98 6.08 -41.51
C ARG A 16 12.41 6.47 -41.10
N GLY A 17 13.30 6.61 -42.08
CA GLY A 17 14.69 7.05 -41.92
C GLY A 17 15.78 6.12 -42.45
N ARG A 18 15.46 4.88 -42.88
CA ARG A 18 16.46 3.90 -43.39
C ARG A 18 16.69 3.90 -44.90
N CYS A 19 15.83 4.50 -45.72
CA CYS A 19 15.94 4.41 -47.18
C CYS A 19 15.96 5.77 -47.87
N SER A 20 16.52 5.80 -49.08
CA SER A 20 16.68 6.98 -49.94
C SER A 20 15.99 6.85 -51.30
N THR A 21 15.66 5.63 -51.75
CA THR A 21 15.15 5.35 -53.09
C THR A 21 14.13 4.20 -53.09
N GLN A 22 13.48 3.97 -54.24
CA GLN A 22 12.66 2.77 -54.48
C GLN A 22 13.47 1.47 -54.49
N ASN A 23 14.79 1.52 -54.72
CA ASN A 23 15.65 0.34 -54.63
C ASN A 23 15.80 -0.11 -53.16
N GLY A 24 15.92 0.83 -52.22
CA GLY A 24 15.97 0.52 -50.78
C GLY A 24 14.73 -0.22 -50.25
N ILE A 25 13.57 -0.02 -50.88
CA ILE A 25 12.34 -0.77 -50.55
C ILE A 25 12.44 -2.22 -51.04
N LYS A 26 13.01 -2.45 -52.23
CA LYS A 26 13.28 -3.80 -52.75
C LYS A 26 14.39 -4.50 -51.95
N GLU A 27 15.42 -3.77 -51.55
CA GLU A 27 16.51 -4.27 -50.70
C GLU A 27 15.99 -4.72 -49.34
N MET A 28 15.27 -3.88 -48.59
CA MET A 28 14.72 -4.29 -47.28
C MET A 28 13.60 -5.34 -47.41
N GLY A 29 12.92 -5.42 -48.57
CA GLY A 29 12.03 -6.54 -48.92
C GLY A 29 12.80 -7.86 -49.11
N ASN A 30 13.94 -7.82 -49.81
CA ASN A 30 14.84 -8.96 -49.97
C ASN A 30 15.48 -9.38 -48.64
N GLU A 31 15.92 -8.42 -47.80
CA GLU A 31 16.45 -8.68 -46.46
C GLU A 31 15.45 -9.45 -45.60
N LEU A 32 14.19 -8.98 -45.52
CA LEU A 32 13.13 -9.70 -44.80
C LEU A 32 12.84 -11.08 -45.42
N ASP A 33 12.91 -11.19 -46.74
CA ASP A 33 12.72 -12.45 -47.47
C ASP A 33 13.87 -13.45 -47.27
N GLU A 34 15.09 -12.97 -47.00
CA GLU A 34 16.24 -13.76 -46.59
C GLU A 34 16.19 -14.13 -45.11
N GLU A 35 15.79 -13.20 -44.23
CA GLU A 35 15.55 -13.46 -42.79
C GLU A 35 14.53 -14.58 -42.60
N VAL A 36 13.40 -14.57 -43.32
CA VAL A 36 12.39 -15.64 -43.26
C VAL A 36 12.98 -16.98 -43.68
N ILE A 37 13.76 -17.03 -44.76
CA ILE A 37 14.42 -18.27 -45.22
C ILE A 37 15.46 -18.75 -44.21
N TYR A 38 16.26 -17.84 -43.65
CA TYR A 38 17.28 -18.14 -42.65
C TYR A 38 16.66 -18.73 -41.38
N LEU A 39 15.61 -18.09 -40.85
CA LEU A 39 14.92 -18.53 -39.64
C LEU A 39 14.22 -19.88 -39.83
N VAL A 40 13.68 -20.19 -41.02
CA VAL A 40 13.10 -21.51 -41.30
C VAL A 40 14.19 -22.58 -41.53
N LYS A 41 15.35 -22.23 -42.09
CA LYS A 41 16.53 -23.12 -42.06
C LYS A 41 17.01 -23.37 -40.62
N GLU A 42 17.00 -22.37 -39.75
CA GLU A 42 17.31 -22.51 -38.33
C GLU A 42 16.28 -23.41 -37.60
N LEU A 43 14.98 -23.30 -37.92
CA LEU A 43 13.95 -24.22 -37.41
C LEU A 43 14.24 -25.68 -37.79
N ASN A 44 14.57 -25.93 -39.07
CA ASN A 44 14.78 -27.28 -39.60
C ASN A 44 16.11 -27.90 -39.17
N ASN A 45 17.17 -27.10 -39.00
CA ASN A 45 18.48 -27.58 -38.57
C ASN A 45 18.57 -27.81 -37.05
N ASN A 46 17.91 -26.97 -36.24
CA ASN A 46 17.90 -27.12 -34.79
C ASN A 46 16.84 -28.14 -34.34
N THR A 47 17.18 -29.42 -34.51
CA THR A 47 16.54 -30.52 -33.76
C THR A 47 16.60 -30.23 -32.26
N ILE A 48 15.60 -30.72 -31.51
CA ILE A 48 15.48 -30.42 -30.08
C ILE A 48 16.57 -31.20 -29.32
N THR A 49 17.67 -30.53 -29.00
CA THR A 49 18.79 -31.03 -28.20
C THR A 49 18.49 -30.98 -26.70
N GLU A 50 19.34 -31.62 -25.89
CA GLU A 50 19.26 -31.62 -24.42
C GLU A 50 19.32 -30.22 -23.76
N GLU A 51 19.71 -29.18 -24.51
CA GLU A 51 19.71 -27.78 -24.01
C GLU A 51 18.30 -27.17 -23.89
N TRP A 52 17.29 -27.74 -24.57
CA TRP A 52 15.92 -27.23 -24.53
C TRP A 52 15.15 -27.76 -23.33
N GLN A 53 14.66 -26.86 -22.48
CA GLN A 53 13.82 -27.21 -21.34
C GLN A 53 12.35 -27.28 -21.78
N LEU A 54 11.73 -28.44 -21.65
CA LEU A 54 10.27 -28.58 -21.80
C LEU A 54 9.58 -27.91 -20.60
N ILE A 55 8.62 -27.04 -20.86
CA ILE A 55 7.73 -26.49 -19.84
C ILE A 55 6.52 -27.43 -19.72
N GLU A 56 6.25 -27.91 -18.51
CA GLU A 56 5.09 -28.76 -18.23
C GLU A 56 3.76 -28.00 -18.47
N ASN A 57 2.70 -28.77 -18.69
CA ASN A 57 1.37 -28.25 -18.98
C ASN A 57 0.54 -28.24 -17.69
N GLU A 58 -0.12 -27.11 -17.38
CA GLU A 58 -0.95 -26.94 -16.17
C GLU A 58 -2.32 -27.64 -16.27
N LEU A 59 -2.74 -27.97 -17.50
CA LEU A 59 -3.99 -28.68 -17.80
C LEU A 59 -3.70 -30.18 -17.98
N GLU A 60 -4.40 -31.03 -17.24
CA GLU A 60 -4.32 -32.49 -17.39
C GLU A 60 -4.88 -32.96 -18.75
N ASN A 61 -5.96 -32.32 -19.24
CA ASN A 61 -6.62 -32.63 -20.51
C ASN A 61 -6.95 -31.34 -21.29
N PRO A 62 -6.01 -30.74 -22.03
CA PRO A 62 -6.29 -29.57 -22.89
C PRO A 62 -6.99 -29.98 -24.19
N THR A 63 -7.80 -29.06 -24.75
CA THR A 63 -8.46 -29.24 -26.07
C THR A 63 -7.45 -29.32 -27.23
N VAL A 64 -6.36 -28.56 -27.12
CA VAL A 64 -5.22 -28.59 -28.04
C VAL A 64 -3.95 -28.92 -27.25
N LEU A 65 -3.26 -30.00 -27.62
CA LEU A 65 -1.97 -30.35 -27.01
C LEU A 65 -0.87 -29.43 -27.55
N ILE A 66 -0.47 -28.45 -26.72
CA ILE A 66 0.64 -27.54 -26.99
C ILE A 66 1.87 -28.01 -26.21
N LYS A 67 3.03 -28.07 -26.85
CA LYS A 67 4.32 -28.30 -26.18
C LYS A 67 5.18 -27.04 -26.30
N THR A 68 5.54 -26.44 -25.17
CA THR A 68 6.37 -25.23 -25.14
C THR A 68 7.77 -25.55 -24.63
N TYR A 69 8.77 -25.19 -25.42
CA TYR A 69 10.19 -25.39 -25.12
C TYR A 69 10.88 -24.03 -24.91
N LEU A 70 11.75 -23.97 -23.90
CA LEU A 70 12.55 -22.82 -23.51
C LEU A 70 14.03 -23.09 -23.78
N LEU A 71 14.70 -22.19 -24.49
CA LEU A 71 16.16 -22.16 -24.61
C LEU A 71 16.69 -20.84 -24.06
N SER A 72 17.53 -20.92 -23.02
CA SER A 72 18.08 -19.77 -22.30
C SER A 72 19.58 -19.59 -22.63
N LYS A 73 19.92 -18.62 -23.49
CA LYS A 73 21.30 -18.22 -23.80
C LYS A 73 21.71 -17.01 -22.94
N LYS A 74 23.01 -16.74 -22.82
CA LYS A 74 23.58 -15.71 -21.89
C LYS A 74 22.99 -14.28 -22.00
N LYS A 75 22.38 -13.91 -23.14
CA LYS A 75 21.74 -12.59 -23.36
C LYS A 75 20.34 -12.68 -23.98
N GLU A 76 19.88 -13.87 -24.34
CA GLU A 76 18.71 -14.08 -25.20
C GLU A 76 17.92 -15.30 -24.73
N ILE A 77 16.60 -15.24 -24.83
CA ILE A 77 15.71 -16.36 -24.55
C ILE A 77 14.86 -16.64 -25.78
N ILE A 78 14.80 -17.91 -26.18
CA ILE A 78 13.99 -18.39 -27.29
C ILE A 78 12.90 -19.28 -26.72
N LEU A 79 11.63 -18.93 -26.98
CA LEU A 79 10.45 -19.74 -26.69
C LEU A 79 9.91 -20.32 -27.98
N ARG A 80 9.75 -21.65 -28.03
CA ARG A 80 9.20 -22.38 -29.18
C ARG A 80 7.99 -23.20 -28.72
N SER A 81 6.80 -22.79 -29.13
CA SER A 81 5.56 -23.56 -28.91
C SER A 81 5.17 -24.31 -30.17
N TYR A 82 4.90 -25.62 -29.99
CA TYR A 82 4.53 -26.56 -31.04
C TYR A 82 3.12 -27.09 -30.81
N ALA A 83 2.29 -27.11 -31.86
CA ALA A 83 0.95 -27.70 -31.82
C ALA A 83 0.64 -28.48 -33.10
N MET A 84 -0.16 -29.54 -32.97
CA MET A 84 -0.68 -30.32 -34.09
C MET A 84 -2.18 -30.06 -34.22
N ILE A 85 -2.56 -29.37 -35.29
CA ILE A 85 -3.94 -28.95 -35.54
C ILE A 85 -4.52 -29.89 -36.64
N PRO A 86 -5.76 -30.39 -36.52
CA PRO A 86 -6.43 -31.16 -37.59
C PRO A 86 -6.41 -30.43 -38.95
N LYS A 87 -6.59 -31.15 -40.06
CA LYS A 87 -6.24 -30.72 -41.44
C LYS A 87 -6.93 -29.42 -41.94
N TYR A 88 -6.45 -28.28 -41.46
CA TYR A 88 -6.94 -26.94 -41.75
C TYR A 88 -5.86 -26.05 -42.40
N TYR A 89 -4.91 -26.65 -43.14
CA TYR A 89 -3.75 -25.93 -43.71
C TYR A 89 -4.17 -24.70 -44.50
N LEU A 90 -5.21 -24.83 -45.34
CA LEU A 90 -5.71 -23.71 -46.14
C LEU A 90 -6.28 -22.56 -45.28
N LEU A 91 -6.94 -22.88 -44.16
CA LEU A 91 -7.46 -21.85 -43.24
C LEU A 91 -6.32 -21.18 -42.45
N ILE A 92 -5.35 -21.95 -41.97
CA ILE A 92 -4.15 -21.43 -41.29
C ILE A 92 -3.34 -20.56 -42.26
N LYS A 93 -3.17 -20.99 -43.52
CA LYS A 93 -2.57 -20.20 -44.59
C LYS A 93 -3.30 -18.87 -44.78
N ASN A 94 -4.63 -18.89 -44.91
CA ASN A 94 -5.47 -17.69 -45.04
C ASN A 94 -5.48 -16.79 -43.78
N ILE A 95 -5.05 -17.29 -42.61
CA ILE A 95 -4.82 -16.49 -41.40
C ILE A 95 -3.42 -15.86 -41.47
N LEU A 96 -2.39 -16.64 -41.82
CA LEU A 96 -1.00 -16.17 -41.88
C LEU A 96 -0.72 -15.20 -43.05
N GLU A 97 -1.48 -15.29 -44.14
CA GLU A 97 -1.40 -14.36 -45.27
C GLU A 97 -1.86 -12.94 -44.88
N ARG A 98 -2.82 -12.82 -43.94
CA ARG A 98 -3.42 -11.54 -43.55
C ARG A 98 -2.95 -11.12 -42.15
N ILE A 99 -2.03 -10.15 -42.09
CA ILE A 99 -1.50 -9.60 -40.84
C ILE A 99 -2.62 -9.17 -39.86
N GLU A 100 -3.70 -8.58 -40.37
CA GLU A 100 -4.90 -8.20 -39.60
C GLU A 100 -5.38 -9.36 -38.71
N ARG A 101 -5.55 -10.56 -39.27
CA ARG A 101 -6.03 -11.75 -38.54
C ARG A 101 -5.05 -12.22 -37.49
N ILE A 102 -3.74 -12.12 -37.75
CA ILE A 102 -2.70 -12.42 -36.75
C ILE A 102 -2.83 -11.44 -35.58
N THR A 103 -2.94 -10.14 -35.85
CA THR A 103 -3.14 -9.12 -34.81
C THR A 103 -4.48 -9.22 -34.10
N GLU A 104 -5.52 -9.76 -34.75
CA GLU A 104 -6.81 -10.02 -34.11
C GLU A 104 -6.76 -11.15 -33.08
N LEU A 105 -5.94 -12.17 -33.34
CA LEU A 105 -5.80 -13.35 -32.49
C LEU A 105 -4.73 -13.19 -31.40
N LEU A 106 -3.83 -12.19 -31.50
CA LEU A 106 -2.81 -11.87 -30.50
C LEU A 106 -3.40 -11.16 -29.27
N PRO A 107 -3.38 -11.76 -28.06
CA PRO A 107 -4.02 -11.16 -26.88
C PRO A 107 -3.40 -9.84 -26.40
N SER A 108 -2.13 -9.59 -26.74
CA SER A 108 -1.37 -8.39 -26.38
C SER A 108 -1.66 -7.19 -27.28
N VAL A 109 -2.25 -7.41 -28.46
CA VAL A 109 -2.59 -6.35 -29.42
C VAL A 109 -4.01 -5.88 -29.18
N LEU A 110 -4.15 -4.62 -28.75
CA LEU A 110 -5.44 -4.00 -28.50
C LEU A 110 -6.07 -3.48 -29.79
N GLU A 111 -5.31 -2.67 -30.52
CA GLU A 111 -5.76 -1.90 -31.68
C GLU A 111 -4.63 -1.81 -32.71
N THR A 112 -5.03 -1.74 -33.98
CA THR A 112 -4.17 -1.65 -35.17
C THR A 112 -4.41 -0.28 -35.83
N GLU A 113 -3.37 0.56 -35.95
CA GLU A 113 -3.50 2.00 -36.27
C GLU A 113 -2.96 2.40 -37.67
N ASP A 114 -1.84 1.82 -38.08
CA ASP A 114 -1.30 1.88 -39.45
C ASP A 114 -1.09 0.44 -39.90
N PHE A 115 -1.31 0.13 -41.18
CA PHE A 115 -0.49 -0.89 -41.84
C PHE A 115 -0.21 -0.56 -43.32
N ASP A 116 1.02 -0.87 -43.72
CA ASP A 116 1.58 -0.85 -45.08
C ASP A 116 2.11 -2.27 -45.37
N GLU A 117 2.44 -2.60 -46.63
CA GLU A 117 2.92 -3.94 -47.05
C GLU A 117 4.07 -4.57 -46.22
N PHE A 118 4.84 -3.76 -45.50
CA PHE A 118 5.99 -4.19 -44.70
C PHE A 118 5.91 -3.81 -43.22
N PHE A 119 4.98 -2.93 -42.82
CA PHE A 119 4.95 -2.36 -41.47
C PHE A 119 3.54 -2.25 -40.89
N ILE A 120 3.41 -2.49 -39.60
CA ILE A 120 2.15 -2.36 -38.85
C ILE A 120 2.38 -1.63 -37.53
N ASN A 121 1.54 -0.64 -37.22
CA ASN A 121 1.52 0.07 -35.95
C ASN A 121 0.41 -0.51 -35.06
N ASN A 122 0.79 -1.05 -33.92
CA ASN A 122 -0.11 -1.68 -32.95
C ASN A 122 -0.05 -0.96 -31.61
N VAL A 123 -1.21 -0.76 -30.97
CA VAL A 123 -1.30 -0.45 -29.55
C VAL A 123 -1.17 -1.76 -28.78
N ILE A 124 -0.08 -1.91 -28.03
CA ILE A 124 0.28 -3.16 -27.37
C ILE A 124 0.35 -2.97 -25.85
N ILE A 125 -0.15 -3.98 -25.13
CA ILE A 125 0.13 -4.17 -23.70
C ILE A 125 1.23 -5.22 -23.55
N MET A 126 2.23 -4.91 -22.73
CA MET A 126 3.10 -5.91 -22.12
C MET A 126 2.96 -5.93 -20.59
N ASP A 127 2.41 -7.03 -20.08
CA ASP A 127 2.64 -7.47 -18.72
C ASP A 127 3.95 -8.27 -18.66
N PRO A 128 4.77 -8.19 -17.59
CA PRO A 128 4.61 -7.41 -16.36
C PRO A 128 5.25 -6.01 -16.39
N THR A 129 5.83 -5.57 -17.52
CA THR A 129 6.49 -4.25 -17.61
C THR A 129 5.50 -3.09 -17.46
N LYS A 130 4.19 -3.38 -17.50
CA LYS A 130 3.09 -2.39 -17.55
C LYS A 130 3.26 -1.42 -18.71
N PHE A 131 3.98 -1.84 -19.75
CA PHE A 131 4.17 -1.04 -20.94
C PHE A 131 2.86 -1.07 -21.73
N TYR A 132 2.21 0.08 -21.81
CA TYR A 132 1.13 0.38 -22.73
C TYR A 132 1.68 1.40 -23.70
N GLY A 133 1.75 1.05 -24.98
CA GLY A 133 2.37 1.93 -25.96
C GLY A 133 2.14 1.50 -27.40
N ARG A 134 2.35 2.47 -28.30
CA ARG A 134 2.36 2.25 -29.74
C ARG A 134 3.68 1.62 -30.14
N ILE A 135 3.62 0.49 -30.81
CA ILE A 135 4.78 -0.24 -31.32
C ILE A 135 4.65 -0.38 -32.84
N THR A 136 5.75 -0.12 -33.53
CA THR A 136 5.89 -0.31 -34.97
C THR A 136 6.64 -1.62 -35.24
N HIS A 137 6.05 -2.48 -36.05
CA HIS A 137 6.58 -3.80 -36.40
C HIS A 137 6.86 -3.89 -37.88
N SER A 138 7.99 -4.47 -38.25
CA SER A 138 8.24 -4.98 -39.60
C SER A 138 7.66 -6.38 -39.72
N TYR A 139 7.01 -6.70 -40.83
CA TYR A 139 6.45 -8.04 -41.04
C TYR A 139 6.65 -8.53 -42.49
N ARG A 140 6.69 -9.86 -42.66
CA ARG A 140 6.81 -10.50 -43.97
C ARG A 140 6.17 -11.88 -43.97
N TYR A 141 5.28 -12.11 -44.93
CA TYR A 141 4.72 -13.43 -45.24
C TYR A 141 5.46 -14.05 -46.43
N LYS A 142 5.71 -15.36 -46.39
CA LYS A 142 6.36 -16.11 -47.48
C LYS A 142 5.84 -17.53 -47.59
N GLU A 143 5.47 -17.92 -48.81
CA GLU A 143 5.27 -19.32 -49.18
C GLU A 143 6.61 -19.95 -49.54
N ILE A 144 6.94 -21.07 -48.89
CA ILE A 144 8.22 -21.77 -49.06
C ILE A 144 8.02 -22.98 -49.97
N SER A 145 6.87 -23.63 -49.86
CA SER A 145 6.36 -24.61 -50.83
C SER A 145 4.84 -24.62 -50.79
N SER A 146 4.19 -25.38 -51.67
CA SER A 146 2.73 -25.60 -51.63
C SER A 146 2.22 -26.17 -50.30
N GLN A 147 3.10 -26.76 -49.48
CA GLN A 147 2.80 -27.37 -48.18
C GLN A 147 3.46 -26.65 -47.00
N GLU A 148 4.21 -25.57 -47.22
CA GLU A 148 4.91 -24.82 -46.16
C GLU A 148 4.79 -23.30 -46.34
N CYS A 149 4.34 -22.61 -45.29
CA CYS A 149 4.33 -21.14 -45.25
C CYS A 149 4.84 -20.60 -43.90
N ALA A 150 5.41 -19.40 -43.95
CA ALA A 150 5.97 -18.70 -42.81
C ALA A 150 5.54 -17.23 -42.78
N HIS A 151 5.38 -16.69 -41.58
CA HIS A 151 5.19 -15.27 -41.33
C HIS A 151 6.15 -14.81 -40.24
N VAL A 152 6.97 -13.79 -40.51
CA VAL A 152 7.86 -13.15 -39.54
C VAL A 152 7.28 -11.80 -39.14
N PHE A 153 7.36 -11.50 -37.85
CA PHE A 153 6.88 -10.27 -37.22
C PHE A 153 7.97 -9.77 -36.26
N SER A 154 8.77 -8.82 -36.70
CA SER A 154 9.93 -8.25 -35.99
C SER A 154 9.64 -6.83 -35.49
N HIS A 155 10.40 -6.38 -34.48
CA HIS A 155 10.16 -5.08 -33.83
C HIS A 155 11.14 -4.02 -34.36
N PHE A 156 10.65 -2.82 -34.69
CA PHE A 156 11.46 -1.82 -35.42
C PHE A 156 12.18 -0.77 -34.54
N GLN A 157 11.70 -0.45 -33.33
CA GLN A 157 12.19 0.75 -32.59
C GLN A 157 12.64 0.56 -31.11
N GLN A 158 12.33 -0.56 -30.43
CA GLN A 158 12.73 -0.83 -29.04
C GLN A 158 13.15 -2.30 -28.81
N PRO A 159 14.12 -2.59 -27.92
CA PRO A 159 14.71 -3.91 -27.75
C PRO A 159 13.93 -4.83 -26.79
N LEU A 160 12.61 -4.94 -26.97
CA LEU A 160 11.76 -5.86 -26.18
C LEU A 160 11.68 -7.25 -26.85
N TRP A 161 11.46 -7.30 -28.16
CA TRP A 161 11.36 -8.52 -28.96
C TRP A 161 12.34 -8.43 -30.14
N ASN A 162 13.02 -9.52 -30.49
CA ASN A 162 13.81 -9.57 -31.72
C ASN A 162 12.89 -9.95 -32.89
N HIS A 163 12.17 -11.08 -32.77
CA HIS A 163 11.16 -11.52 -33.73
C HIS A 163 10.17 -12.51 -33.11
N HIS A 164 8.96 -12.54 -33.67
CA HIS A 164 8.05 -13.68 -33.65
C HIS A 164 8.05 -14.32 -35.04
N LEU A 165 8.12 -15.65 -35.08
CA LEU A 165 8.07 -16.46 -36.29
C LEU A 165 6.92 -17.45 -36.16
N PHE A 166 5.99 -17.38 -37.11
CA PHE A 166 4.88 -18.30 -37.26
C PHE A 166 5.18 -19.20 -38.47
N TYR A 167 5.19 -20.51 -38.29
CA TYR A 167 5.47 -21.47 -39.35
C TYR A 167 4.41 -22.56 -39.35
N ALA A 168 3.86 -22.86 -40.54
CA ALA A 168 2.85 -23.88 -40.73
C ALA A 168 3.26 -24.83 -41.87
N LYS A 169 3.18 -26.13 -41.59
CA LYS A 169 3.49 -27.20 -42.56
C LYS A 169 2.37 -28.24 -42.60
N ASP A 170 1.92 -28.59 -43.80
CA ASP A 170 0.93 -29.65 -44.00
C ASP A 170 1.59 -31.03 -43.89
N GLN A 171 1.13 -31.84 -42.94
CA GLN A 171 1.50 -33.24 -42.75
C GLN A 171 0.32 -34.18 -43.10
N ASN A 172 -0.51 -33.77 -44.06
CA ASN A 172 -1.51 -34.50 -44.84
C ASN A 172 -2.68 -35.20 -44.10
N LYS A 173 -2.61 -35.39 -42.78
CA LYS A 173 -3.74 -35.62 -41.87
C LYS A 173 -3.80 -34.60 -40.74
N MET A 174 -2.66 -34.02 -40.39
CA MET A 174 -2.50 -32.95 -39.41
C MET A 174 -1.66 -31.81 -40.01
N THR A 175 -1.77 -30.63 -39.42
CA THR A 175 -0.92 -29.47 -39.72
C THR A 175 -0.05 -29.20 -38.50
N SER A 176 1.27 -29.15 -38.70
CA SER A 176 2.21 -28.76 -37.65
C SER A 176 2.33 -27.25 -37.65
N PHE A 177 1.92 -26.61 -36.56
CA PHE A 177 2.05 -25.18 -36.33
C PHE A 177 3.13 -24.91 -35.28
N ILE A 178 4.04 -23.99 -35.59
CA ILE A 178 5.14 -23.58 -34.72
C ILE A 178 5.10 -22.06 -34.54
N MET A 179 5.07 -21.62 -33.28
CA MET A 179 5.34 -20.23 -32.91
C MET A 179 6.68 -20.17 -32.19
N GLN A 180 7.69 -19.58 -32.82
CA GLN A 180 8.96 -19.24 -32.18
C GLN A 180 8.97 -17.75 -31.83
N SER A 181 9.56 -17.38 -30.71
CA SER A 181 9.69 -15.98 -30.28
C SER A 181 11.00 -15.77 -29.54
N LYS A 182 11.72 -14.69 -29.89
CA LYS A 182 13.07 -14.41 -29.41
C LYS A 182 13.10 -13.09 -28.62
N PHE A 183 13.59 -13.16 -27.39
CA PHE A 183 13.57 -12.08 -26.40
C PHE A 183 14.97 -11.73 -25.91
N LEU A 184 15.22 -10.46 -25.60
CA LEU A 184 16.46 -10.00 -24.95
C LEU A 184 16.31 -10.01 -23.43
N ILE A 185 17.35 -10.44 -22.71
CA ILE A 185 17.33 -10.51 -21.25
C ILE A 185 17.58 -9.11 -20.65
N GLN A 186 16.52 -8.52 -20.10
CA GLN A 186 16.60 -7.43 -19.11
C GLN A 186 16.32 -8.01 -17.71
N GLU A 187 16.78 -7.39 -16.62
CA GLU A 187 16.87 -8.05 -15.30
C GLU A 187 15.54 -8.58 -14.73
N ASN A 188 14.44 -7.86 -14.95
CA ASN A 188 13.10 -8.24 -14.46
C ASN A 188 12.46 -9.41 -15.26
N SER A 189 13.18 -9.99 -16.22
CA SER A 189 12.69 -10.98 -17.18
C SER A 189 12.06 -12.24 -16.59
N LYS A 190 12.37 -12.61 -15.34
CA LYS A 190 11.71 -13.77 -14.70
C LYS A 190 10.20 -13.63 -14.60
N GLY A 191 9.68 -12.41 -14.43
CA GLY A 191 8.23 -12.17 -14.46
C GLY A 191 7.65 -12.13 -15.87
N SER A 192 8.42 -11.73 -16.88
CA SER A 192 7.93 -11.64 -18.27
C SER A 192 7.89 -12.98 -18.97
N LEU A 193 8.78 -13.92 -18.62
CA LEU A 193 8.80 -15.25 -19.23
C LEU A 193 7.49 -16.01 -19.06
N PHE A 194 6.87 -15.95 -17.88
CA PHE A 194 5.60 -16.63 -17.61
C PHE A 194 4.46 -16.07 -18.47
N HIS A 195 4.38 -14.73 -18.56
CA HIS A 195 3.40 -14.05 -19.42
C HIS A 195 3.61 -14.42 -20.90
N LEU A 196 4.86 -14.45 -21.38
CA LEU A 196 5.20 -14.75 -22.78
C LEU A 196 4.89 -16.21 -23.17
N VAL A 197 5.14 -17.17 -22.28
CA VAL A 197 4.72 -18.57 -22.47
C VAL A 197 3.20 -18.68 -22.60
N ASN A 198 2.48 -18.04 -21.68
CA ASN A 198 1.03 -18.05 -21.65
C ASN A 198 0.42 -17.30 -22.85
N LEU A 199 1.08 -16.27 -23.38
CA LEU A 199 0.72 -15.57 -24.61
C LEU A 199 0.82 -16.49 -25.84
N GLN A 200 1.93 -17.22 -26.02
CA GLN A 200 2.08 -18.19 -27.11
C GLN A 200 0.99 -19.28 -27.03
N ARG A 201 0.78 -19.85 -25.84
CA ARG A 201 -0.27 -20.87 -25.58
C ARG A 201 -1.68 -20.35 -25.88
N LYS A 202 -2.01 -19.11 -25.48
CA LYS A 202 -3.31 -18.48 -25.77
C LYS A 202 -3.49 -18.17 -27.26
N PHE A 203 -2.47 -17.68 -27.95
CA PHE A 203 -2.53 -17.40 -29.40
C PHE A 203 -2.82 -18.65 -30.23
N ILE A 204 -2.16 -19.77 -29.93
CA ILE A 204 -2.40 -21.05 -30.62
C ILE A 204 -3.83 -21.55 -30.38
N ASN A 205 -4.34 -21.43 -29.15
CA ASN A 205 -5.75 -21.76 -28.85
C ASN A 205 -6.71 -20.81 -29.60
N ASN A 206 -6.42 -19.51 -29.65
CA ASN A 206 -7.23 -18.54 -30.41
C ASN A 206 -7.30 -18.89 -31.91
N ILE A 207 -6.23 -19.42 -32.52
CA ILE A 207 -6.26 -19.92 -33.91
C ILE A 207 -7.24 -21.10 -34.04
N PHE A 208 -7.18 -22.08 -33.12
CA PHE A 208 -8.06 -23.24 -33.13
C PHE A 208 -9.54 -22.83 -32.96
N ASP A 209 -9.81 -21.97 -31.99
CA ASP A 209 -11.12 -21.39 -31.70
C ASP A 209 -11.69 -20.56 -32.88
N HIS A 210 -10.83 -19.83 -33.60
CA HIS A 210 -11.26 -19.12 -34.82
C HIS A 210 -11.61 -20.08 -35.96
N ILE A 211 -10.88 -21.20 -36.06
CA ILE A 211 -11.10 -22.26 -37.06
C ILE A 211 -12.35 -23.09 -36.77
N SER A 212 -12.73 -23.33 -35.50
CA SER A 212 -13.97 -24.04 -35.18
C SER A 212 -15.21 -23.32 -35.71
N GLY A 213 -15.13 -21.98 -35.76
CA GLY A 213 -16.18 -21.13 -36.33
C GLY A 213 -17.29 -20.77 -35.36
N ASP A 214 -17.27 -21.29 -34.13
CA ASP A 214 -18.32 -21.14 -33.12
C ASP A 214 -18.60 -19.67 -32.75
N GLN A 215 -19.88 -19.27 -32.78
CA GLN A 215 -20.29 -17.90 -32.45
C GLN A 215 -20.05 -17.57 -30.97
N GLU A 216 -20.38 -18.49 -30.04
CA GLU A 216 -20.15 -18.28 -28.61
C GLU A 216 -18.68 -17.97 -28.27
N VAL A 217 -17.75 -18.56 -29.02
CA VAL A 217 -16.30 -18.40 -28.81
C VAL A 217 -15.81 -17.06 -29.39
N LYS A 218 -16.30 -16.68 -30.58
CA LYS A 218 -16.03 -15.35 -31.19
C LYS A 218 -16.52 -14.20 -30.32
N ASP A 219 -17.73 -14.32 -29.77
CA ASP A 219 -18.28 -13.34 -28.83
C ASP A 219 -17.44 -13.23 -27.56
N MET A 220 -16.93 -14.36 -27.05
CA MET A 220 -16.02 -14.37 -25.90
C MET A 220 -14.65 -13.74 -26.20
N MET A 221 -14.10 -13.94 -27.40
CA MET A 221 -12.89 -13.23 -27.84
C MET A 221 -13.12 -11.73 -27.92
N PHE A 222 -14.27 -11.29 -28.46
CA PHE A 222 -14.63 -9.87 -28.49
C PHE A 222 -14.75 -9.26 -27.09
N LEU A 223 -15.36 -10.00 -26.14
CA LEU A 223 -15.43 -9.61 -24.72
C LEU A 223 -14.03 -9.51 -24.08
N GLU A 224 -13.12 -10.46 -24.35
CA GLU A 224 -11.74 -10.44 -23.83
C GLU A 224 -10.95 -9.25 -24.36
N ARG A 225 -11.08 -8.92 -25.66
CA ARG A 225 -10.43 -7.75 -26.28
C ARG A 225 -11.01 -6.43 -25.76
N ARG A 226 -12.33 -6.34 -25.58
CA ARG A 226 -12.99 -5.19 -24.93
C ARG A 226 -12.53 -5.02 -23.48
N PHE A 227 -12.37 -6.10 -22.73
CA PHE A 227 -11.81 -6.09 -21.38
C PHE A 227 -10.38 -5.56 -21.37
N ASN A 228 -9.49 -6.09 -22.22
CA ASN A 228 -8.12 -5.62 -22.32
C ASN A 228 -8.07 -4.13 -22.72
N LYS A 229 -8.95 -3.63 -23.60
CA LYS A 229 -9.02 -2.19 -23.90
C LYS A 229 -9.43 -1.36 -22.67
N MET A 230 -10.43 -1.80 -21.91
CA MET A 230 -10.96 -1.03 -20.76
C MET A 230 -10.07 -1.03 -19.51
N VAL A 231 -9.29 -2.09 -19.27
CA VAL A 231 -8.40 -2.18 -18.08
C VAL A 231 -7.29 -1.12 -18.13
N TYR A 232 -6.66 -0.94 -19.29
CA TYR A 232 -5.43 -0.14 -19.44
C TYR A 232 -5.72 1.28 -19.96
N ASN A 233 -6.93 1.55 -20.47
CA ASN A 233 -7.37 2.91 -20.76
C ASN A 233 -7.54 3.71 -19.44
N GLN A 234 -6.87 4.85 -19.32
CA GLN A 234 -6.78 5.61 -18.06
C GLN A 234 -7.83 6.72 -17.96
N ASP A 235 -8.33 7.22 -19.08
CA ASP A 235 -8.89 8.58 -19.16
C ASP A 235 -10.44 8.65 -19.09
N VAL A 236 -11.13 7.53 -18.89
CA VAL A 236 -12.59 7.45 -19.00
C VAL A 236 -13.35 7.79 -17.70
N PHE A 237 -12.73 7.57 -16.52
CA PHE A 237 -13.40 7.73 -15.22
C PHE A 237 -12.55 8.58 -14.25
N PRO A 238 -12.78 9.90 -14.18
CA PRO A 238 -11.91 10.83 -13.47
C PRO A 238 -12.11 10.83 -11.95
N VAL A 239 -13.31 10.47 -11.46
CA VAL A 239 -13.60 10.51 -10.02
C VAL A 239 -13.11 9.23 -9.36
N ILE A 240 -12.33 9.36 -8.29
CA ILE A 240 -11.83 8.24 -7.48
C ILE A 240 -12.64 8.19 -6.18
N ILE A 241 -13.45 7.15 -6.02
CA ILE A 241 -14.26 6.92 -4.82
C ILE A 241 -13.42 6.26 -3.72
N HIS A 242 -12.59 5.28 -4.09
CA HIS A 242 -11.84 4.47 -3.12
C HIS A 242 -10.55 3.94 -3.73
N ARG A 243 -9.48 3.88 -2.93
CA ARG A 243 -8.20 3.25 -3.30
C ARG A 243 -7.70 2.38 -2.15
N ASN A 244 -7.25 1.17 -2.46
CA ASN A 244 -6.48 0.33 -1.56
C ASN A 244 -5.45 -0.51 -2.34
N ALA A 245 -4.72 -1.39 -1.65
CA ALA A 245 -3.69 -2.23 -2.26
C ALA A 245 -4.20 -3.33 -3.22
N VAL A 246 -5.52 -3.55 -3.29
CA VAL A 246 -6.15 -4.67 -4.01
C VAL A 246 -6.92 -4.18 -5.25
N PHE A 247 -7.71 -3.13 -5.09
CA PHE A 247 -8.47 -2.50 -6.18
C PHE A 247 -8.77 -1.02 -5.90
N ASN A 248 -9.06 -0.32 -6.99
CA ASN A 248 -9.50 1.07 -6.98
C ASN A 248 -10.93 1.15 -7.54
N VAL A 249 -11.75 2.01 -6.95
CA VAL A 249 -13.11 2.32 -7.39
C VAL A 249 -13.15 3.71 -7.98
N PHE A 250 -13.62 3.80 -9.21
CA PHE A 250 -13.78 5.01 -9.99
C PHE A 250 -15.25 5.25 -10.32
N ALA A 251 -15.60 6.48 -10.67
CA ALA A 251 -16.89 6.85 -11.22
C ALA A 251 -16.76 7.95 -12.28
N ASN A 252 -17.84 8.13 -13.04
CA ASN A 252 -18.07 9.32 -13.84
C ASN A 252 -18.51 10.50 -12.93
N TYR A 253 -18.60 11.71 -13.49
CA TYR A 253 -18.94 12.92 -12.73
C TYR A 253 -20.32 12.86 -12.06
N ASP A 254 -21.30 12.23 -12.71
CA ASP A 254 -22.68 12.15 -12.22
C ASP A 254 -22.92 10.93 -11.30
N PHE A 255 -21.90 10.08 -11.11
CA PHE A 255 -21.93 8.85 -10.33
C PHE A 255 -22.92 7.76 -10.81
N THR A 256 -23.50 7.92 -12.00
CA THR A 256 -24.31 6.89 -12.67
C THR A 256 -23.52 5.68 -13.12
N GLU A 257 -22.19 5.78 -13.26
CA GLU A 257 -21.31 4.66 -13.60
C GLU A 257 -20.24 4.46 -12.54
N ILE A 258 -20.06 3.20 -12.12
CA ILE A 258 -19.06 2.78 -11.15
C ILE A 258 -18.16 1.72 -11.79
N VAL A 259 -16.86 1.96 -11.75
CA VAL A 259 -15.82 1.06 -12.28
C VAL A 259 -14.89 0.61 -11.17
N ILE A 260 -14.68 -0.70 -11.06
CA ILE A 260 -13.80 -1.33 -10.09
C ILE A 260 -12.71 -2.07 -10.86
N LYS A 261 -11.46 -1.59 -10.77
CA LYS A 261 -10.30 -2.21 -11.43
C LYS A 261 -9.18 -2.52 -10.43
N GLY A 262 -8.55 -3.68 -10.60
CA GLY A 262 -7.51 -4.16 -9.69
C GLY A 262 -6.73 -5.36 -10.23
N SER A 263 -5.70 -5.74 -9.50
CA SER A 263 -4.81 -6.85 -9.82
C SER A 263 -4.36 -7.55 -8.55
N SER A 264 -4.30 -8.89 -8.56
CA SER A 264 -4.02 -9.72 -7.39
C SER A 264 -3.10 -10.88 -7.77
N GLU A 265 -2.07 -11.13 -6.96
CA GLU A 265 -1.11 -12.23 -7.12
C GLU A 265 -1.18 -13.16 -5.91
N TYR A 266 -1.41 -14.45 -6.15
CA TYR A 266 -1.63 -15.46 -5.11
C TYR A 266 -1.16 -16.85 -5.57
N HIS A 267 -1.04 -17.81 -4.65
CA HIS A 267 -0.56 -19.16 -4.96
C HIS A 267 -1.69 -20.19 -4.82
N GLN A 268 -2.13 -20.77 -5.93
CA GLN A 268 -3.18 -21.78 -6.03
C GLN A 268 -2.93 -22.72 -7.22
N LYS A 269 -3.41 -23.96 -7.12
CA LYS A 269 -3.41 -24.91 -8.25
C LYS A 269 -4.46 -24.52 -9.28
N PHE A 270 -4.19 -24.80 -10.56
CA PHE A 270 -5.08 -24.48 -11.67
C PHE A 270 -6.50 -25.07 -11.52
N SER A 271 -6.61 -26.36 -11.19
CA SER A 271 -7.89 -27.06 -11.03
C SER A 271 -8.79 -26.45 -9.96
N VAL A 272 -8.23 -26.22 -8.77
CA VAL A 272 -8.91 -25.58 -7.62
C VAL A 272 -9.42 -24.19 -7.96
N LEU A 273 -8.60 -23.39 -8.67
CA LEU A 273 -8.95 -22.05 -9.09
C LEU A 273 -10.11 -22.06 -10.11
N LEU A 274 -10.15 -23.06 -10.99
CA LEU A 274 -11.24 -23.25 -11.96
C LEU A 274 -12.57 -23.57 -11.24
N GLU A 275 -12.55 -24.49 -10.26
CA GLU A 275 -13.72 -24.80 -9.40
C GLU A 275 -14.21 -23.56 -8.64
N ASP A 276 -13.30 -22.81 -8.00
CA ASP A 276 -13.63 -21.57 -7.27
C ASP A 276 -14.23 -20.48 -8.19
N LEU A 277 -13.74 -20.34 -9.43
CA LEU A 277 -14.28 -19.40 -10.40
C LEU A 277 -15.66 -19.84 -10.91
N GLU A 278 -15.91 -21.13 -11.13
CA GLU A 278 -17.24 -21.63 -11.45
C GLU A 278 -18.24 -21.38 -10.31
N HIS A 279 -17.85 -21.66 -9.06
CA HIS A 279 -18.67 -21.36 -7.89
C HIS A 279 -19.05 -19.88 -7.78
N LYS A 280 -18.14 -18.94 -8.13
CA LYS A 280 -18.46 -17.50 -8.22
C LYS A 280 -19.49 -17.16 -9.31
N VAL A 281 -19.46 -17.86 -10.44
CA VAL A 281 -20.41 -17.63 -11.54
C VAL A 281 -21.82 -18.03 -11.13
N TYR A 282 -21.97 -19.17 -10.46
CA TYR A 282 -23.27 -19.63 -9.97
C TYR A 282 -23.72 -18.93 -8.68
N SER A 283 -22.81 -18.53 -7.79
CA SER A 283 -23.15 -17.94 -6.49
C SER A 283 -22.20 -16.81 -6.12
N ASN A 284 -22.76 -15.62 -5.82
CA ASN A 284 -21.97 -14.42 -5.56
C ASN A 284 -22.70 -13.56 -4.53
N ILE A 285 -21.97 -12.92 -3.61
CA ILE A 285 -22.52 -11.98 -2.62
C ILE A 285 -23.37 -10.89 -3.31
N ILE A 286 -22.92 -10.38 -4.47
CA ILE A 286 -23.61 -9.32 -5.21
C ILE A 286 -24.93 -9.80 -5.83
N TYR A 287 -25.01 -11.08 -6.17
CA TYR A 287 -26.17 -11.71 -6.83
C TYR A 287 -26.56 -12.98 -6.07
N PRO A 288 -27.23 -12.86 -4.90
CA PRO A 288 -27.61 -14.01 -4.08
C PRO A 288 -28.63 -14.92 -4.77
N ASN A 289 -29.49 -14.34 -5.61
CA ASN A 289 -30.45 -15.04 -6.44
C ASN A 289 -29.95 -15.07 -7.89
N SER A 290 -29.85 -16.27 -8.45
CA SER A 290 -29.44 -16.51 -9.83
C SER A 290 -30.20 -17.68 -10.41
N ILE A 291 -30.87 -17.46 -11.54
CA ILE A 291 -31.67 -18.46 -12.25
C ILE A 291 -31.02 -18.67 -13.62
N LEU A 292 -30.70 -19.91 -13.97
CA LEU A 292 -30.13 -20.25 -15.29
C LEU A 292 -31.26 -20.26 -16.33
N LEU A 293 -31.15 -19.41 -17.36
CA LEU A 293 -32.12 -19.30 -18.46
C LEU A 293 -31.74 -20.20 -19.64
N LYS A 294 -30.46 -20.18 -20.04
CA LYS A 294 -29.92 -20.99 -21.15
C LYS A 294 -28.51 -21.45 -20.81
N LYS A 295 -28.24 -22.73 -21.05
CA LYS A 295 -26.89 -23.32 -20.97
C LYS A 295 -26.32 -23.48 -22.39
N GLY A 296 -25.13 -22.94 -22.62
CA GLY A 296 -24.35 -23.12 -23.86
C GLY A 296 -23.07 -23.92 -23.60
N ASN A 297 -22.15 -23.90 -24.56
CA ASN A 297 -20.87 -24.60 -24.44
C ASN A 297 -19.84 -23.72 -23.70
N CYS A 298 -19.72 -22.47 -24.12
CA CYS A 298 -18.80 -21.48 -23.55
C CYS A 298 -19.55 -20.35 -22.81
N GLN A 299 -20.83 -20.13 -23.12
CA GLN A 299 -21.67 -19.08 -22.54
C GLN A 299 -22.93 -19.61 -21.86
N ASN A 300 -23.30 -19.03 -20.71
CA ASN A 300 -24.53 -19.32 -19.99
C ASN A 300 -25.31 -18.01 -19.75
N CYS A 301 -26.61 -18.02 -19.99
CA CYS A 301 -27.50 -16.89 -19.72
C CYS A 301 -28.16 -17.06 -18.35
N PHE A 302 -28.08 -16.06 -17.49
CA PHE A 302 -28.69 -16.05 -16.16
C PHE A 302 -29.59 -14.84 -15.96
N HIS A 303 -30.75 -15.04 -15.34
CA HIS A 303 -31.46 -13.98 -14.65
C HIS A 303 -30.81 -13.80 -13.26
N LYS A 304 -30.38 -12.59 -12.91
CA LYS A 304 -29.78 -12.30 -11.60
C LYS A 304 -30.42 -11.10 -10.94
N GLU A 305 -30.68 -11.24 -9.64
CA GLU A 305 -31.23 -10.16 -8.81
C GLU A 305 -30.16 -9.67 -7.83
N SER A 306 -30.12 -8.36 -7.61
CA SER A 306 -29.21 -7.73 -6.66
C SER A 306 -29.93 -6.71 -5.79
N PRO A 307 -29.84 -6.82 -4.45
CA PRO A 307 -30.28 -5.79 -3.52
C PRO A 307 -29.20 -4.73 -3.22
N PHE A 308 -28.05 -4.74 -3.91
CA PHE A 308 -26.92 -3.87 -3.56
C PHE A 308 -26.93 -2.49 -4.23
N PHE A 309 -27.66 -2.36 -5.34
CA PHE A 309 -27.65 -1.17 -6.19
C PHE A 309 -28.86 -0.24 -5.95
N SER A 310 -29.95 -0.74 -5.35
CA SER A 310 -31.15 0.05 -5.06
C SER A 310 -31.85 -0.42 -3.78
N LYS A 311 -32.82 0.37 -3.28
CA LYS A 311 -33.71 -0.03 -2.15
C LYS A 311 -34.62 -1.20 -2.51
N GLU A 312 -34.94 -1.34 -3.80
CA GLU A 312 -35.71 -2.44 -4.36
C GLU A 312 -34.76 -3.49 -4.93
N LEU A 313 -35.21 -4.75 -5.00
CA LEU A 313 -34.49 -5.80 -5.73
C LEU A 313 -34.40 -5.41 -7.21
N VAL A 314 -33.18 -5.24 -7.72
CA VAL A 314 -32.97 -4.95 -9.14
C VAL A 314 -32.59 -6.23 -9.87
N SER A 315 -33.35 -6.58 -10.89
CA SER A 315 -33.10 -7.72 -11.76
C SER A 315 -32.36 -7.29 -13.04
N THR A 316 -31.47 -8.16 -13.52
CA THR A 316 -30.78 -8.03 -14.82
C THR A 316 -30.53 -9.40 -15.42
N ASP A 317 -30.72 -9.53 -16.74
CA ASP A 317 -30.29 -10.73 -17.47
C ASP A 317 -28.83 -10.56 -17.91
N LEU A 318 -28.00 -11.54 -17.57
CA LEU A 318 -26.56 -11.54 -17.80
C LEU A 318 -26.15 -12.74 -18.66
N ILE A 319 -25.44 -12.50 -19.75
CA ILE A 319 -24.61 -13.54 -20.38
C ILE A 319 -23.32 -13.62 -19.56
N ILE A 320 -22.94 -14.82 -19.15
CA ILE A 320 -21.68 -15.11 -18.49
C ILE A 320 -21.00 -16.24 -19.26
N GLY A 321 -19.83 -15.97 -19.82
CA GLY A 321 -19.04 -16.98 -20.50
C GLY A 321 -17.63 -17.13 -19.94
N LYS A 322 -17.01 -18.25 -20.29
CA LYS A 322 -15.63 -18.60 -19.92
C LYS A 322 -14.86 -19.10 -21.13
N THR A 323 -13.59 -18.72 -21.22
CA THR A 323 -12.62 -19.38 -22.10
C THR A 323 -11.48 -19.89 -21.25
N ILE A 324 -11.15 -21.18 -21.41
CA ILE A 324 -10.08 -21.85 -20.68
C ILE A 324 -9.06 -22.29 -21.72
N SER A 325 -7.81 -21.92 -21.48
CA SER A 325 -6.67 -22.26 -22.33
C SER A 325 -5.48 -22.55 -21.42
N GLU A 326 -4.43 -23.15 -21.97
CA GLU A 326 -3.30 -23.57 -21.15
C GLU A 326 -2.59 -22.37 -20.51
N GLY A 327 -2.56 -22.33 -19.18
CA GLY A 327 -2.03 -21.22 -18.39
C GLY A 327 -2.90 -19.95 -18.34
N ASN A 328 -4.05 -19.89 -19.03
CA ASN A 328 -4.92 -18.69 -19.02
C ASN A 328 -6.40 -19.05 -18.90
N ILE A 329 -7.09 -18.39 -17.96
CA ILE A 329 -8.55 -18.45 -17.83
C ILE A 329 -9.10 -17.04 -17.94
N PHE A 330 -10.17 -16.87 -18.72
CA PHE A 330 -10.90 -15.61 -18.84
C PHE A 330 -12.38 -15.87 -18.56
N PHE A 331 -12.97 -15.05 -17.70
CA PHE A 331 -14.41 -14.96 -17.47
C PHE A 331 -14.91 -13.59 -17.89
N GLY A 332 -15.97 -13.54 -18.68
CA GLY A 332 -16.62 -12.32 -19.16
C GLY A 332 -18.12 -12.36 -18.89
N CYS A 333 -18.68 -11.21 -18.53
CA CYS A 333 -20.10 -11.05 -18.24
C CYS A 333 -20.61 -9.66 -18.65
N GLN A 334 -21.74 -9.62 -19.35
CA GLN A 334 -22.40 -8.41 -19.84
C GLN A 334 -23.93 -8.59 -19.76
N SER A 335 -24.66 -7.50 -19.50
CA SER A 335 -26.13 -7.50 -19.51
C SER A 335 -26.72 -7.57 -20.91
N VAL A 336 -27.79 -8.34 -21.07
CA VAL A 336 -28.52 -8.52 -22.33
C VAL A 336 -29.50 -7.37 -22.56
N GLY A 337 -29.60 -6.88 -23.80
CA GLY A 337 -30.59 -5.87 -24.18
C GLY A 337 -32.00 -6.47 -24.29
N GLN A 338 -33.03 -5.65 -24.05
CA GLN A 338 -34.45 -6.06 -23.95
C GLN A 338 -35.02 -6.77 -25.20
N GLY A 339 -34.35 -6.68 -26.36
CA GLY A 339 -34.74 -7.40 -27.59
C GLY A 339 -34.18 -8.83 -27.73
N ILE A 340 -33.29 -9.27 -26.82
CA ILE A 340 -32.56 -10.56 -26.91
C ILE A 340 -32.80 -11.44 -25.66
N SER A 341 -33.40 -10.89 -24.60
CA SER A 341 -33.70 -11.60 -23.36
C SER A 341 -34.75 -12.69 -23.56
N LEU A 342 -34.35 -13.96 -23.43
CA LEU A 342 -35.22 -15.15 -23.36
C LEU A 342 -35.99 -15.26 -22.01
N CYS A 343 -36.12 -14.16 -21.30
CA CYS A 343 -36.53 -14.11 -19.90
C CYS A 343 -38.04 -13.83 -19.78
N GLN A 344 -38.72 -14.61 -18.95
CA GLN A 344 -40.15 -14.43 -18.65
C GLN A 344 -40.41 -13.57 -17.41
N TYR A 345 -39.35 -13.16 -16.68
CA TYR A 345 -39.45 -12.33 -15.48
C TYR A 345 -39.62 -10.85 -15.85
N HIS A 346 -40.45 -10.14 -15.09
CA HIS A 346 -40.81 -8.77 -15.41
C HIS A 346 -39.66 -7.81 -15.09
N HIS A 347 -39.01 -7.28 -16.12
CA HIS A 347 -38.07 -6.17 -15.98
C HIS A 347 -38.85 -4.86 -15.85
N VAL A 348 -38.46 -4.00 -14.90
CA VAL A 348 -39.02 -2.64 -14.76
C VAL A 348 -38.28 -1.71 -15.71
N ASN A 349 -39.00 -0.84 -16.42
CA ASN A 349 -38.43 0.16 -17.33
C ASN A 349 -38.69 1.58 -16.77
N PRO A 350 -37.78 2.55 -16.93
CA PRO A 350 -36.47 2.47 -17.59
C PRO A 350 -35.45 1.60 -16.81
N VAL A 351 -34.35 1.25 -17.48
CA VAL A 351 -33.25 0.41 -16.97
C VAL A 351 -32.69 0.96 -15.65
N LYS A 352 -33.11 0.38 -14.51
CA LYS A 352 -32.62 0.72 -13.15
C LYS A 352 -31.14 0.38 -12.93
N PHE A 353 -30.62 -0.61 -13.65
CA PHE A 353 -29.27 -1.15 -13.50
C PHE A 353 -28.83 -1.89 -14.77
N ALA A 354 -27.55 -1.81 -15.13
CA ALA A 354 -26.94 -2.66 -16.15
C ALA A 354 -25.48 -3.03 -15.81
N VAL A 355 -25.03 -4.19 -16.29
CA VAL A 355 -23.63 -4.63 -16.21
C VAL A 355 -23.00 -4.39 -17.58
N VAL A 356 -22.35 -3.23 -17.72
CA VAL A 356 -21.75 -2.80 -19.00
C VAL A 356 -20.62 -3.74 -19.41
N LEU A 357 -19.77 -4.11 -18.46
CA LEU A 357 -18.75 -5.15 -18.61
C LEU A 357 -18.25 -5.60 -17.23
N SER A 358 -18.28 -6.88 -16.93
CA SER A 358 -17.65 -7.46 -15.74
C SER A 358 -16.81 -8.67 -16.13
N ALA A 359 -15.49 -8.58 -15.95
CA ALA A 359 -14.57 -9.60 -16.43
C ALA A 359 -13.33 -9.75 -15.55
N GLU A 360 -12.76 -10.95 -15.57
CA GLU A 360 -11.56 -11.34 -14.84
C GLU A 360 -10.70 -12.27 -15.71
N ARG A 361 -9.41 -11.92 -15.85
CA ARG A 361 -8.40 -12.66 -16.62
C ARG A 361 -7.32 -13.14 -15.65
N THR A 362 -7.08 -14.45 -15.59
CA THR A 362 -6.09 -15.05 -14.68
C THR A 362 -5.03 -15.82 -15.44
N GLU A 363 -3.78 -15.39 -15.33
CA GLU A 363 -2.59 -16.07 -15.85
C GLU A 363 -2.00 -16.95 -14.75
N ILE A 364 -1.65 -18.20 -15.06
CA ILE A 364 -1.18 -19.20 -14.09
C ILE A 364 0.11 -19.82 -14.59
N PHE A 365 1.11 -19.96 -13.70
CA PHE A 365 2.37 -20.64 -13.98
C PHE A 365 3.00 -21.18 -12.69
N ASN A 366 3.30 -22.48 -12.66
CA ASN A 366 3.82 -23.24 -11.52
C ASN A 366 3.05 -22.97 -10.21
N GLY A 367 1.71 -22.97 -10.29
CA GLY A 367 0.82 -22.68 -9.15
C GLY A 367 0.85 -21.24 -8.63
N LYS A 368 1.50 -20.29 -9.33
CA LYS A 368 1.33 -18.85 -9.11
C LYS A 368 0.26 -18.32 -10.06
N ALA A 369 -0.76 -17.67 -9.52
CA ALA A 369 -1.82 -17.04 -10.27
C ALA A 369 -1.72 -15.51 -10.18
N LYS A 370 -1.77 -14.84 -11.33
CA LYS A 370 -1.91 -13.39 -11.46
C LYS A 370 -3.27 -13.10 -12.09
N SER A 371 -4.19 -12.53 -11.31
CA SER A 371 -5.51 -12.13 -11.77
C SER A 371 -5.60 -10.63 -11.94
N ILE A 372 -6.17 -10.20 -13.08
CA ILE A 372 -6.53 -8.82 -13.42
C ILE A 372 -8.04 -8.78 -13.62
N PHE A 373 -8.73 -7.80 -13.05
CA PHE A 373 -10.19 -7.72 -13.11
C PHE A 373 -10.70 -6.29 -13.32
N TYR A 374 -11.87 -6.20 -13.98
CA TYR A 374 -12.56 -4.97 -14.32
C TYR A 374 -14.07 -5.20 -14.19
N TYR A 375 -14.73 -4.41 -13.35
CA TYR A 375 -16.19 -4.49 -13.16
C TYR A 375 -16.80 -3.11 -13.35
N HIS A 376 -17.65 -2.95 -14.36
CA HIS A 376 -18.30 -1.71 -14.76
C HIS A 376 -19.82 -1.86 -14.66
N TYR A 377 -20.38 -1.06 -13.77
CA TYR A 377 -21.78 -1.06 -13.38
C TYR A 377 -22.39 0.28 -13.77
N PHE A 378 -23.53 0.26 -14.48
CA PHE A 378 -24.35 1.44 -14.75
C PHE A 378 -25.56 1.41 -13.83
N VAL A 379 -25.67 2.39 -12.93
CA VAL A 379 -26.67 2.49 -11.86
C VAL A 379 -27.23 3.93 -11.84
N PRO A 380 -28.17 4.28 -12.72
CA PRO A 380 -28.71 5.65 -12.82
C PRO A 380 -29.39 6.15 -11.53
N GLU A 381 -29.83 5.26 -10.64
CA GLU A 381 -30.40 5.63 -9.34
C GLU A 381 -29.35 6.13 -8.29
N LEU A 382 -28.05 6.12 -8.60
CA LEU A 382 -26.99 6.59 -7.69
C LEU A 382 -26.64 8.08 -7.81
N ASN A 383 -27.40 8.86 -8.59
CA ASN A 383 -27.27 10.32 -8.68
C ASN A 383 -27.22 10.98 -7.28
N LEU A 384 -26.42 12.05 -7.16
CA LEU A 384 -26.07 12.75 -5.91
C LEU A 384 -27.24 13.32 -5.08
N ASN A 385 -28.48 13.23 -5.56
CA ASN A 385 -29.69 13.73 -4.90
C ASN A 385 -29.91 13.14 -3.49
N ASP A 386 -29.32 11.99 -3.15
CA ASP A 386 -29.45 11.35 -1.83
C ASP A 386 -28.09 10.82 -1.31
N VAL A 387 -27.25 11.73 -0.80
CA VAL A 387 -25.85 11.45 -0.37
C VAL A 387 -25.73 10.33 0.68
N LYS A 388 -26.74 10.18 1.56
CA LYS A 388 -26.77 9.09 2.56
C LYS A 388 -26.98 7.73 1.90
N ARG A 389 -27.81 7.65 0.86
CA ARG A 389 -28.02 6.43 0.06
C ARG A 389 -26.76 6.07 -0.72
N PHE A 390 -26.19 7.05 -1.43
CA PHE A 390 -24.96 6.89 -2.22
C PHE A 390 -23.80 6.29 -1.40
N SER A 391 -23.50 6.88 -0.24
CA SER A 391 -22.46 6.40 0.67
C SER A 391 -22.74 5.00 1.25
N GLY A 392 -24.01 4.66 1.50
CA GLY A 392 -24.44 3.32 1.92
C GLY A 392 -24.19 2.25 0.85
N CYS A 393 -24.67 2.46 -0.37
CA CYS A 393 -24.51 1.53 -1.49
C CYS A 393 -23.03 1.29 -1.83
N ILE A 394 -22.24 2.36 -1.95
CA ILE A 394 -20.79 2.24 -2.22
C ILE A 394 -20.06 1.46 -1.14
N ARG A 395 -20.34 1.73 0.14
CA ARG A 395 -19.73 0.99 1.25
C ARG A 395 -20.05 -0.51 1.14
N ASN A 396 -21.30 -0.85 0.84
CA ASN A 396 -21.72 -2.24 0.68
C ASN A 396 -21.02 -2.91 -0.52
N ILE A 397 -20.91 -2.23 -1.67
CA ILE A 397 -20.20 -2.73 -2.86
C ILE A 397 -18.71 -2.96 -2.58
N ILE A 398 -18.04 -2.00 -1.92
CA ILE A 398 -16.62 -2.12 -1.53
C ILE A 398 -16.40 -3.31 -0.59
N ILE A 399 -17.24 -3.46 0.44
CA ILE A 399 -17.15 -4.57 1.39
C ILE A 399 -17.42 -5.91 0.70
N ALA A 400 -18.47 -6.00 -0.14
CA ALA A 400 -18.77 -7.20 -0.93
C ALA A 400 -17.57 -7.64 -1.77
N LYS A 401 -16.99 -6.72 -2.55
CA LYS A 401 -15.84 -6.99 -3.41
C LYS A 401 -14.58 -7.36 -2.62
N LEU A 402 -14.34 -6.74 -1.47
CA LEU A 402 -13.23 -7.12 -0.57
C LEU A 402 -13.38 -8.54 -0.03
N ILE A 403 -14.56 -8.89 0.49
CA ILE A 403 -14.86 -10.24 1.00
C ILE A 403 -14.69 -11.27 -0.11
N MET A 404 -15.25 -11.02 -1.30
CA MET A 404 -15.06 -11.88 -2.47
C MET A 404 -13.59 -12.06 -2.85
N ARG A 405 -12.80 -10.98 -2.83
CA ARG A 405 -11.39 -11.02 -3.26
C ARG A 405 -10.54 -11.81 -2.27
N ILE A 406 -10.65 -11.50 -0.98
CA ILE A 406 -9.88 -12.18 0.07
C ILE A 406 -10.33 -13.65 0.17
N GLY A 407 -11.63 -13.94 0.08
CA GLY A 407 -12.15 -15.30 0.04
C GLY A 407 -11.58 -16.11 -1.13
N PHE A 408 -11.48 -15.49 -2.31
CA PHE A 408 -10.91 -16.12 -3.49
C PHE A 408 -9.40 -16.32 -3.40
N GLU A 409 -8.61 -15.28 -3.09
CA GLU A 409 -7.15 -15.37 -2.95
C GLU A 409 -6.74 -16.41 -1.90
N GLN A 410 -7.55 -16.56 -0.85
CA GLN A 410 -7.34 -17.55 0.20
C GLN A 410 -8.02 -18.89 -0.06
N ASN A 411 -8.75 -19.12 -1.17
CA ASN A 411 -9.58 -20.33 -1.39
C ASN A 411 -10.41 -20.67 -0.13
N VAL A 412 -11.44 -19.87 0.10
CA VAL A 412 -12.43 -20.05 1.16
C VAL A 412 -13.81 -19.99 0.52
N SER A 413 -14.49 -21.13 0.42
CA SER A 413 -15.85 -21.21 -0.11
C SER A 413 -16.82 -20.45 0.78
N LEU A 414 -17.42 -19.41 0.22
CA LEU A 414 -18.33 -18.50 0.91
C LEU A 414 -19.75 -19.08 0.91
N LYS A 415 -20.26 -19.44 2.08
CA LYS A 415 -21.65 -19.86 2.24
C LYS A 415 -22.52 -18.63 2.46
N ILE A 416 -23.47 -18.39 1.54
CA ILE A 416 -24.39 -17.26 1.58
C ILE A 416 -25.79 -17.82 1.86
N ASP A 417 -26.39 -17.41 2.97
CA ASP A 417 -27.79 -17.71 3.28
C ASP A 417 -28.71 -16.90 2.35
N ARG A 418 -29.58 -17.61 1.61
CA ARG A 418 -30.41 -17.06 0.52
C ARG A 418 -31.71 -16.42 1.04
N THR A 419 -31.64 -15.66 2.13
CA THR A 419 -32.79 -15.37 3.01
C THR A 419 -33.08 -13.88 3.20
N ASN A 420 -34.36 -13.56 3.37
CA ASN A 420 -34.92 -12.30 3.89
C ASN A 420 -34.21 -11.02 3.39
N SER A 421 -34.40 -10.71 2.11
CA SER A 421 -33.86 -9.57 1.35
C SER A 421 -34.13 -8.21 2.02
N GLY A 422 -33.20 -7.75 2.86
CA GLY A 422 -33.18 -6.41 3.42
C GLY A 422 -31.78 -6.04 3.92
N ASP A 423 -31.44 -4.75 3.82
CA ASP A 423 -30.10 -4.20 4.08
C ASP A 423 -29.44 -4.69 5.37
N PHE A 424 -30.23 -4.79 6.44
CA PHE A 424 -29.76 -5.25 7.75
C PHE A 424 -29.27 -6.71 7.71
N ASN A 425 -29.96 -7.59 7.00
CA ASN A 425 -29.55 -8.99 6.84
C ASN A 425 -28.37 -9.14 5.88
N LEU A 426 -28.27 -8.31 4.83
CA LEU A 426 -27.10 -8.28 3.95
C LEU A 426 -25.82 -7.92 4.73
N SER A 427 -25.89 -6.94 5.62
CA SER A 427 -24.77 -6.56 6.48
C SER A 427 -24.34 -7.69 7.44
N LYS A 428 -25.30 -8.48 7.96
CA LYS A 428 -25.01 -9.69 8.76
C LYS A 428 -24.35 -10.78 7.93
N ASN A 429 -24.83 -11.04 6.71
CA ASN A 429 -24.25 -12.05 5.81
C ASN A 429 -22.81 -11.68 5.41
N MET A 430 -22.53 -10.39 5.16
CA MET A 430 -21.16 -9.90 4.97
C MET A 430 -20.29 -10.10 6.20
N LEU A 431 -20.78 -9.75 7.39
CA LEU A 431 -20.04 -9.94 8.64
C LEU A 431 -19.73 -11.42 8.90
N PHE A 432 -20.70 -12.31 8.64
CA PHE A 432 -20.52 -13.76 8.74
C PHE A 432 -19.43 -14.27 7.78
N CYS A 433 -19.49 -13.89 6.50
CA CYS A 433 -18.47 -14.24 5.51
C CYS A 433 -17.07 -13.73 5.93
N ALA A 434 -16.97 -12.49 6.41
CA ALA A 434 -15.71 -11.92 6.89
C ALA A 434 -15.13 -12.66 8.10
N LEU A 435 -16.00 -13.10 9.04
CA LEU A 435 -15.60 -13.93 10.18
C LEU A 435 -15.16 -15.35 9.76
N GLN A 436 -15.83 -15.96 8.79
CA GLN A 436 -15.45 -17.27 8.22
C GLN A 436 -14.06 -17.21 7.55
N ILE A 437 -13.81 -16.18 6.73
CA ILE A 437 -12.51 -15.90 6.13
C ILE A 437 -11.45 -15.71 7.23
N LYS A 438 -11.71 -14.87 8.23
CA LYS A 438 -10.76 -14.61 9.31
C LYS A 438 -10.36 -15.89 10.05
N ARG A 439 -11.35 -16.71 10.44
CA ARG A 439 -11.13 -17.97 11.16
C ARG A 439 -10.29 -18.95 10.36
N THR A 440 -10.62 -19.17 9.09
CA THR A 440 -9.88 -20.09 8.21
C THR A 440 -8.44 -19.64 7.96
N ILE A 441 -8.17 -18.33 7.83
CA ILE A 441 -6.81 -17.78 7.74
C ILE A 441 -6.03 -18.00 9.06
N GLU A 442 -6.65 -17.77 10.21
CA GLU A 442 -6.01 -17.98 11.53
C GLU A 442 -5.67 -19.46 11.75
N ASP A 443 -6.57 -20.38 11.40
CA ASP A 443 -6.35 -21.83 11.54
C ASP A 443 -5.26 -22.35 10.58
N ARG A 444 -5.20 -21.86 9.33
CA ARG A 444 -4.08 -22.18 8.42
C ARG A 444 -2.73 -21.63 8.91
N LYS A 445 -2.70 -20.41 9.47
CA LYS A 445 -1.48 -19.84 10.06
C LYS A 445 -1.00 -20.66 11.27
N ARG A 446 -1.90 -21.21 12.09
CA ARG A 446 -1.57 -22.15 13.16
C ARG A 446 -0.96 -23.44 12.62
N LEU A 447 -1.54 -24.04 11.58
CA LEU A 447 -1.02 -25.25 10.94
C LEU A 447 0.39 -25.05 10.37
N GLN A 448 0.62 -23.98 9.60
CA GLN A 448 1.96 -23.66 9.06
C GLN A 448 3.02 -23.44 10.15
N GLN A 449 2.64 -22.89 11.30
CA GLN A 449 3.55 -22.76 12.45
C GLN A 449 3.88 -24.12 13.10
N LEU A 450 2.96 -25.08 13.08
CA LEU A 450 3.20 -26.44 13.57
C LEU A 450 4.10 -27.23 12.60
N GLU A 451 3.90 -27.10 11.29
CA GLU A 451 4.75 -27.72 10.27
C GLU A 451 6.18 -27.17 10.30
N ARG A 452 6.34 -25.84 10.38
CA ARG A 452 7.67 -25.21 10.53
C ARG A 452 8.41 -25.72 11.76
N LYS A 453 7.72 -26.01 12.87
CA LYS A 453 8.34 -26.62 14.06
C LYS A 453 8.83 -28.06 13.83
N LYS A 454 8.19 -28.84 12.94
CA LYS A 454 8.64 -30.20 12.58
C LYS A 454 9.88 -30.18 11.67
N ASN A 455 9.95 -29.23 10.73
CA ASN A 455 10.99 -29.18 9.70
C ASN A 455 12.37 -28.62 10.18
N ILE A 456 12.49 -28.14 11.42
CA ILE A 456 13.77 -27.68 12.02
C ILE A 456 14.82 -28.82 12.11
N THR A 457 14.42 -30.08 11.90
CA THR A 457 15.22 -31.28 12.12
C THR A 457 16.12 -31.72 10.94
N LYS A 458 16.07 -31.07 9.77
CA LYS A 458 16.83 -31.51 8.57
C LYS A 458 17.50 -30.38 7.78
N ILE A 459 18.63 -29.86 8.28
CA ILE A 459 19.59 -29.06 7.48
C ILE A 459 21.02 -29.48 7.83
N ASN A 460 21.56 -30.49 7.12
CA ASN A 460 22.91 -31.01 7.38
C ASN A 460 24.04 -30.29 6.60
N HIS A 461 23.70 -29.39 5.67
CA HIS A 461 24.66 -28.68 4.81
C HIS A 461 24.55 -27.16 4.97
N CYS A 462 25.02 -26.61 6.10
CA CYS A 462 25.18 -25.17 6.28
C CYS A 462 26.63 -24.83 6.65
N PHE A 463 27.33 -24.09 5.80
CA PHE A 463 28.73 -23.69 6.01
C PHE A 463 28.90 -22.82 7.27
N ILE A 464 27.92 -21.98 7.59
CA ILE A 464 27.93 -21.11 8.78
C ILE A 464 27.96 -21.97 10.07
N CYS A 465 27.31 -23.14 10.07
CA CYS A 465 27.34 -24.07 11.20
C CYS A 465 28.71 -24.75 11.44
N ARG A 466 29.71 -24.54 10.56
CA ARG A 466 31.10 -25.03 10.73
C ARG A 466 32.04 -24.00 11.36
N LEU A 467 31.63 -22.73 11.45
CA LEU A 467 32.47 -21.66 12.02
C LEU A 467 32.64 -21.78 13.53
N ASP A 468 33.70 -21.18 14.05
CA ASP A 468 33.98 -21.09 15.50
C ASP A 468 33.05 -20.11 16.21
N ASN A 469 32.86 -20.32 17.52
CA ASN A 469 31.93 -19.53 18.32
C ASN A 469 32.31 -18.03 18.36
N HIS A 470 33.61 -17.67 18.35
CA HIS A 470 34.05 -16.27 18.29
C HIS A 470 33.68 -15.61 16.95
N SER A 471 33.97 -16.26 15.83
CA SER A 471 33.65 -15.76 14.48
C SER A 471 32.13 -15.64 14.27
N LEU A 472 31.36 -16.61 14.77
CA LEU A 472 29.90 -16.54 14.79
C LEU A 472 29.39 -15.37 15.64
N HIS A 473 29.98 -15.11 16.80
CA HIS A 473 29.57 -14.01 17.67
C HIS A 473 29.81 -12.64 17.00
N TYR A 474 30.91 -12.46 16.25
CA TYR A 474 31.15 -11.27 15.45
C TYR A 474 30.16 -11.13 14.28
N LEU A 475 29.89 -12.20 13.53
CA LEU A 475 28.89 -12.18 12.46
C LEU A 475 27.50 -11.81 12.98
N ILE A 476 27.07 -12.43 14.09
CA ILE A 476 25.75 -12.18 14.68
C ILE A 476 25.61 -10.73 15.20
N LYS A 477 26.70 -10.10 15.66
CA LYS A 477 26.70 -8.67 16.05
C LYS A 477 26.43 -7.70 14.89
N MET A 478 26.67 -8.11 13.64
CA MET A 478 26.42 -7.30 12.43
C MET A 478 25.02 -7.48 11.84
N VAL A 479 24.24 -8.45 12.34
CA VAL A 479 22.92 -8.83 11.80
C VAL A 479 21.81 -7.95 12.41
N CYS A 480 20.71 -7.75 11.70
CA CYS A 480 19.55 -7.01 12.24
C CYS A 480 18.76 -7.83 13.28
N LEU A 481 18.03 -7.16 14.19
CA LEU A 481 17.28 -7.85 15.26
C LEU A 481 16.22 -8.84 14.74
N GLU A 482 15.61 -8.55 13.60
CA GLU A 482 14.62 -9.44 12.96
C GLU A 482 15.28 -10.71 12.41
N ASP A 483 16.46 -10.58 11.80
CA ASP A 483 17.27 -11.67 11.29
C ASP A 483 17.95 -12.48 12.41
N LEU A 484 18.30 -11.85 13.54
CA LEU A 484 18.74 -12.56 14.75
C LEU A 484 17.67 -13.56 15.23
N MET A 485 16.39 -13.14 15.21
CA MET A 485 15.27 -14.01 15.61
C MET A 485 15.02 -15.12 14.59
N SER A 486 15.21 -14.86 13.29
CA SER A 486 15.11 -15.89 12.25
C SER A 486 16.24 -16.93 12.38
N LEU A 487 17.49 -16.49 12.56
CA LEU A 487 18.67 -17.34 12.83
C LEU A 487 18.48 -18.20 14.07
N ARG A 488 17.91 -17.65 15.15
CA ARG A 488 17.59 -18.40 16.38
C ARG A 488 16.62 -19.57 16.13
N CYS A 489 15.80 -19.49 15.09
CA CYS A 489 14.85 -20.54 14.71
C CYS A 489 15.41 -21.59 13.74
N THR A 490 16.60 -21.41 13.14
CA THR A 490 17.11 -22.34 12.12
C THR A 490 17.79 -23.59 12.70
N CYS A 491 18.61 -23.45 13.75
CA CYS A 491 19.42 -24.54 14.29
C CYS A 491 19.55 -24.47 15.81
N THR A 492 19.65 -25.65 16.45
CA THR A 492 19.85 -25.77 17.91
C THR A 492 21.15 -25.12 18.38
N ARG A 493 22.24 -25.17 17.59
CA ARG A 493 23.51 -24.49 17.88
C ARG A 493 23.35 -22.96 17.96
N PHE A 494 22.73 -22.34 16.96
CA PHE A 494 22.47 -20.89 16.99
C PHE A 494 21.48 -20.51 18.10
N LYS A 495 20.45 -21.34 18.35
CA LYS A 495 19.53 -21.11 19.47
C LYS A 495 20.26 -21.07 20.81
N LYS A 496 21.13 -22.05 21.09
CA LYS A 496 21.96 -22.07 22.32
C LYS A 496 22.84 -20.82 22.39
N LEU A 497 23.65 -20.56 21.36
CA LEU A 497 24.54 -19.39 21.33
C LEU A 497 23.79 -18.07 21.60
N ILE A 498 22.64 -17.84 20.95
CA ILE A 498 21.86 -16.61 21.10
C ILE A 498 21.13 -16.54 22.46
N ASP A 499 20.67 -17.65 23.02
CA ASP A 499 19.99 -17.66 24.33
C ASP A 499 20.99 -17.59 25.51
N GLU A 500 22.22 -18.09 25.34
CA GLU A 500 23.29 -18.10 26.36
C GLU A 500 24.13 -16.80 26.37
N SER A 501 24.34 -16.16 25.21
CA SER A 501 25.25 -15.00 25.13
C SER A 501 24.61 -13.70 25.64
N THR A 502 25.10 -13.15 26.76
CA THR A 502 24.71 -11.81 27.24
C THR A 502 25.14 -10.69 26.29
N ASP A 503 26.33 -10.81 25.71
CA ASP A 503 27.01 -9.70 25.04
C ASP A 503 26.40 -9.34 23.67
N ILE A 504 25.74 -10.31 23.02
CA ILE A 504 24.96 -10.06 21.81
C ILE A 504 23.76 -9.17 22.16
N TRP A 505 22.98 -9.54 23.19
CA TRP A 505 21.83 -8.74 23.63
C TRP A 505 22.23 -7.39 24.21
N LYS A 506 23.38 -7.29 24.88
CA LYS A 506 23.95 -6.02 25.31
C LYS A 506 24.25 -5.11 24.11
N ASN A 507 24.95 -5.62 23.08
CA ASN A 507 25.23 -4.86 21.86
C ASN A 507 23.94 -4.37 21.16
N PHE A 508 22.91 -5.22 21.04
CA PHE A 508 21.62 -4.79 20.49
C PHE A 508 20.88 -3.77 21.36
N TYR A 509 21.03 -3.83 22.68
CA TYR A 509 20.50 -2.79 23.56
C TYR A 509 21.25 -1.47 23.35
N ASP A 510 22.58 -1.49 23.37
CA ASP A 510 23.45 -0.32 23.19
C ASP A 510 23.27 0.37 21.83
N LEU A 511 23.05 -0.40 20.75
CA LEU A 511 22.82 0.14 19.41
C LEU A 511 21.43 0.74 19.16
N TYR A 512 20.37 0.20 19.79
CA TYR A 512 18.98 0.52 19.40
C TYR A 512 18.09 1.08 20.52
N TYR A 513 18.48 0.93 21.79
CA TYR A 513 17.61 1.20 22.94
C TYR A 513 18.30 1.90 24.11
N ASN A 514 19.63 1.97 24.14
CA ASN A 514 20.35 2.69 25.19
C ASN A 514 20.07 4.20 25.08
N PRO A 515 19.53 4.85 26.13
CA PRO A 515 19.16 6.26 26.08
C PRO A 515 20.35 7.19 25.86
N GLN A 516 21.57 6.79 26.25
CA GLN A 516 22.77 7.63 26.15
C GLN A 516 23.19 7.96 24.69
N THR A 517 22.70 7.21 23.70
CA THR A 517 23.05 7.39 22.28
C THR A 517 22.02 8.20 21.48
N GLN A 518 20.99 8.76 22.13
CA GLN A 518 19.80 9.31 21.48
C GLN A 518 19.51 10.76 21.97
N PRO A 519 19.71 11.82 21.14
CA PRO A 519 19.79 13.22 21.62
C PRO A 519 18.48 13.90 22.11
N LYS A 520 17.91 13.41 23.22
CA LYS A 520 17.05 14.22 24.10
C LYS A 520 17.20 13.91 25.60
N THR A 521 18.35 13.35 25.99
CA THR A 521 18.61 12.88 27.36
C THR A 521 19.56 13.76 28.16
N PHE A 522 19.01 14.77 28.84
CA PHE A 522 19.34 14.87 30.26
C PHE A 522 18.35 13.98 31.00
N PHE A 523 18.77 12.77 31.35
CA PHE A 523 18.57 12.11 32.65
C PHE A 523 18.73 10.59 32.60
N THR A 524 19.11 10.06 33.76
CA THR A 524 19.28 8.67 34.13
C THR A 524 17.96 7.94 34.37
N SER A 525 17.94 6.64 34.09
CA SER A 525 17.32 5.67 35.00
C SER A 525 18.40 4.71 35.49
N GLU A 526 18.24 4.19 36.71
CA GLU A 526 19.18 3.23 37.28
C GLU A 526 19.17 1.93 36.48
N HIS A 527 20.29 1.64 35.83
CA HIS A 527 20.58 0.33 35.23
C HIS A 527 21.90 -0.26 35.77
N ASN A 528 22.22 0.07 37.03
CA ASN A 528 23.03 -0.81 37.84
C ASN A 528 22.29 -2.16 37.96
N ASP A 529 22.98 -3.26 37.63
CA ASP A 529 22.46 -4.62 37.63
C ASP A 529 21.36 -4.99 36.60
N ILE A 530 21.48 -4.55 35.33
CA ILE A 530 20.85 -5.32 34.23
C ILE A 530 21.50 -6.71 34.12
N LYS A 531 20.87 -7.68 34.76
CA LYS A 531 21.25 -9.10 34.69
C LYS A 531 20.40 -9.89 33.68
N ASN A 532 19.70 -9.20 32.74
CA ASN A 532 18.94 -9.83 31.66
C ASN A 532 18.64 -8.96 30.41
N TYR A 533 19.67 -8.59 29.63
CA TYR A 533 19.51 -7.78 28.40
C TYR A 533 18.52 -8.35 27.37
N SER A 534 18.44 -9.69 27.23
CA SER A 534 17.55 -10.34 26.25
C SER A 534 16.06 -10.06 26.50
N LEU A 535 15.66 -9.94 27.77
CA LEU A 535 14.29 -9.62 28.16
C LEU A 535 13.97 -8.13 27.96
N LEU A 536 14.94 -7.23 28.19
CA LEU A 536 14.80 -5.79 27.92
C LEU A 536 14.65 -5.51 26.43
N VAL A 537 15.54 -6.04 25.58
CA VAL A 537 15.44 -5.86 24.11
C VAL A 537 14.09 -6.38 23.58
N ARG A 538 13.59 -7.51 24.11
CA ARG A 538 12.25 -8.02 23.76
C ARG A 538 11.11 -7.10 24.23
N LYS A 539 11.20 -6.52 25.42
CA LYS A 539 10.24 -5.51 25.90
C LYS A 539 10.24 -4.28 24.98
N CYS A 540 11.39 -3.64 24.77
CA CYS A 540 11.49 -2.43 23.94
C CYS A 540 11.04 -2.67 22.49
N TYR A 541 11.39 -3.83 21.91
CA TYR A 541 10.90 -4.21 20.58
C TYR A 541 9.38 -4.39 20.52
N LYS A 542 8.78 -5.05 21.54
CA LYS A 542 7.32 -5.19 21.65
C LYS A 542 6.64 -3.82 21.73
N VAL A 543 7.19 -2.89 22.51
CA VAL A 543 6.69 -1.51 22.64
C VAL A 543 6.74 -0.77 21.30
N ARG A 544 7.87 -0.86 20.58
CA ARG A 544 8.01 -0.27 19.23
C ARG A 544 7.01 -0.86 18.23
N GLN A 545 6.76 -2.17 18.29
CA GLN A 545 5.72 -2.82 17.47
C GLN A 545 4.30 -2.43 17.89
N ASN A 546 4.04 -2.24 19.19
CA ASN A 546 2.77 -1.77 19.72
C ASN A 546 2.43 -0.36 19.22
N TRP A 547 3.42 0.56 19.25
CA TRP A 547 3.33 1.87 18.61
C TRP A 547 2.99 1.78 17.11
N LYS A 548 3.80 1.05 16.31
CA LYS A 548 3.57 0.89 14.86
C LYS A 548 2.18 0.34 14.52
N ASN A 549 1.69 -0.62 15.30
CA ASN A 549 0.42 -1.32 15.04
C ASN A 549 -0.82 -0.67 15.71
N LYS A 550 -0.68 0.52 16.33
CA LYS A 550 -1.73 1.17 17.14
C LYS A 550 -2.30 0.29 18.26
N LYS A 551 -1.48 -0.59 18.84
CA LYS A 551 -1.89 -1.49 19.93
C LYS A 551 -1.38 -0.94 21.26
N TRP A 552 -2.24 -0.21 21.96
CA TRP A 552 -2.03 0.02 23.39
C TRP A 552 -2.33 -1.27 24.18
N SER A 553 -1.57 -1.54 25.23
CA SER A 553 -1.85 -2.63 26.19
C SER A 553 -3.09 -2.29 27.03
N LYS A 554 -3.17 -1.03 27.47
CA LYS A 554 -4.30 -0.45 28.20
C LYS A 554 -4.50 1.01 27.82
N ARG A 555 -5.74 1.47 27.90
CA ARG A 555 -6.12 2.89 27.85
C ARG A 555 -7.12 3.15 28.97
N SER A 556 -6.89 4.22 29.72
CA SER A 556 -7.82 4.73 30.74
C SER A 556 -8.28 6.13 30.34
N ILE A 557 -9.54 6.42 30.61
CA ILE A 557 -10.14 7.75 30.46
C ILE A 557 -10.49 8.19 31.88
N LEU A 558 -9.98 9.35 32.29
CA LEU A 558 -10.13 9.87 33.64
C LEU A 558 -10.55 11.35 33.58
N THR A 559 -11.36 11.78 34.53
CA THR A 559 -11.69 13.19 34.76
C THR A 559 -11.05 13.63 36.08
N PRO A 560 -9.76 14.05 36.08
CA PRO A 560 -9.06 14.40 37.32
C PRO A 560 -9.71 15.57 38.07
N PHE A 561 -10.31 16.53 37.36
CA PHE A 561 -11.03 17.69 37.89
C PHE A 561 -11.92 18.28 36.76
N TYR A 562 -12.95 19.06 37.13
CA TYR A 562 -13.86 19.71 36.17
C TYR A 562 -13.32 21.07 35.69
N ALA A 563 -12.15 21.06 35.06
CA ALA A 563 -11.46 22.24 34.54
C ALA A 563 -10.52 21.83 33.38
N PRO A 564 -10.18 22.74 32.44
CA PRO A 564 -9.36 22.41 31.28
C PRO A 564 -7.96 21.95 31.71
N ILE A 565 -7.46 20.87 31.09
CA ILE A 565 -6.15 20.30 31.42
C ILE A 565 -5.09 20.95 30.52
N ASN A 566 -4.31 21.89 31.05
CA ASN A 566 -3.35 22.66 30.28
C ASN A 566 -1.90 22.17 30.49
N TYR A 567 -1.65 21.50 31.62
CA TYR A 567 -0.33 20.97 31.97
C TYR A 567 -0.40 19.45 32.20
N ILE A 568 0.40 18.69 31.46
CA ILE A 568 0.69 17.28 31.77
C ILE A 568 2.22 17.12 31.88
N ARG A 569 2.65 16.45 32.95
CA ARG A 569 4.04 16.03 33.17
C ARG A 569 4.06 14.58 33.63
N VAL A 570 4.58 13.70 32.79
CA VAL A 570 4.94 12.34 33.22
C VAL A 570 6.22 12.42 34.06
N LYS A 571 6.19 11.80 35.24
CA LYS A 571 7.27 11.83 36.24
C LYS A 571 8.11 10.55 36.13
N ASN A 572 7.45 9.42 36.27
CA ASN A 572 7.93 8.07 35.92
C ASN A 572 6.85 7.41 35.04
N ASP A 573 7.11 6.25 34.44
CA ASP A 573 6.09 5.46 33.70
C ASP A 573 4.81 5.21 34.51
N ASP A 574 4.95 5.16 35.85
CA ASP A 574 3.89 4.89 36.82
C ASP A 574 3.27 6.13 37.48
N CYS A 575 3.72 7.35 37.16
CA CYS A 575 3.29 8.57 37.83
C CYS A 575 3.12 9.74 36.85
N ILE A 576 1.91 10.28 36.77
CA ILE A 576 1.54 11.43 35.93
C ILE A 576 1.02 12.55 36.83
N VAL A 577 1.47 13.78 36.59
CA VAL A 577 0.93 14.98 37.21
C VAL A 577 0.19 15.80 36.15
N VAL A 578 -1.00 16.27 36.50
CA VAL A 578 -1.92 16.97 35.61
C VAL A 578 -2.35 18.28 36.26
N GLY A 579 -2.45 19.38 35.51
CA GLY A 579 -2.81 20.70 36.01
C GLY A 579 -3.63 21.54 35.04
N SER A 580 -4.35 22.51 35.59
CA SER A 580 -5.20 23.48 34.91
C SER A 580 -4.70 24.89 35.21
N GLU A 581 -4.82 25.84 34.28
CA GLU A 581 -4.54 27.26 34.57
C GLU A 581 -5.44 27.80 35.69
N ASN A 582 -6.63 27.21 35.90
CA ASN A 582 -7.60 27.58 36.95
C ASN A 582 -7.17 27.19 38.39
N GLY A 583 -5.89 26.88 38.64
CA GLY A 583 -5.38 26.59 39.98
C GLY A 583 -5.47 25.12 40.43
N TYR A 584 -6.17 24.27 39.67
CA TYR A 584 -6.30 22.83 39.97
C TYR A 584 -5.07 22.03 39.51
N PHE A 585 -4.65 21.07 40.31
CA PHE A 585 -3.72 20.03 39.88
C PHE A 585 -3.99 18.69 40.56
N SER A 586 -3.58 17.58 39.95
CA SER A 586 -3.75 16.24 40.49
C SER A 586 -2.54 15.36 40.21
N ARG A 587 -2.32 14.35 41.07
CA ARG A 587 -1.35 13.27 40.86
C ARG A 587 -2.10 11.98 40.61
N ILE A 588 -1.74 11.30 39.54
CA ILE A 588 -2.30 10.05 39.08
C ILE A 588 -1.18 9.01 39.10
N GLU A 589 -1.43 7.86 39.71
CA GLU A 589 -0.46 6.77 39.84
C GLU A 589 -1.03 5.50 39.19
N THR A 590 -0.16 4.67 38.61
CA THR A 590 -0.56 3.32 38.19
C THR A 590 -0.54 2.38 39.40
N LYS A 591 -1.69 1.78 39.71
CA LYS A 591 -1.79 0.65 40.66
C LYS A 591 -2.51 -0.48 39.94
N ASN A 592 -1.95 -1.69 39.98
CA ASN A 592 -2.46 -2.87 39.26
C ASN A 592 -2.67 -2.63 37.74
N ASN A 593 -1.81 -1.82 37.11
CA ASN A 593 -1.95 -1.34 35.73
C ASN A 593 -3.28 -0.59 35.48
N GLU A 594 -3.83 0.08 36.48
CA GLU A 594 -4.93 1.04 36.32
C GLU A 594 -4.46 2.40 36.85
N PHE A 595 -4.81 3.47 36.14
CA PHE A 595 -4.45 4.82 36.54
C PHE A 595 -5.47 5.30 37.59
N ILE A 596 -5.01 5.53 38.82
CA ILE A 596 -5.82 5.96 39.95
C ILE A 596 -5.44 7.38 40.33
N LYS A 597 -6.44 8.26 40.53
CA LYS A 597 -6.24 9.59 41.12
C LYS A 597 -5.85 9.44 42.59
N VAL A 598 -4.63 9.87 42.94
CA VAL A 598 -4.07 9.72 44.30
C VAL A 598 -4.07 11.05 45.07
N ARG A 599 -3.99 12.19 44.37
CA ARG A 599 -4.04 13.51 45.01
C ARG A 599 -4.84 14.48 44.15
N GLU A 600 -5.61 15.32 44.83
CA GLU A 600 -6.22 16.54 44.28
C GLU A 600 -5.64 17.74 45.03
N GLY A 601 -5.24 18.77 44.29
CA GLY A 601 -4.97 20.10 44.80
C GLY A 601 -6.26 20.91 44.76
N LEU A 602 -6.64 21.48 45.90
CA LEU A 602 -7.72 22.45 45.99
C LEU A 602 -7.45 23.66 45.07
N PRO A 603 -8.48 24.35 44.57
CA PRO A 603 -8.29 25.55 43.76
C PRO A 603 -7.54 26.61 44.56
N MET A 604 -6.39 27.03 44.02
CA MET A 604 -5.59 28.14 44.54
C MET A 604 -5.58 29.27 43.50
N SER A 605 -4.63 30.21 43.59
CA SER A 605 -4.36 31.18 42.53
C SER A 605 -4.11 30.50 41.18
N LEU A 606 -4.26 31.27 40.09
CA LEU A 606 -4.03 30.79 38.73
C LEU A 606 -2.62 30.22 38.55
N LEU A 607 -2.49 29.14 37.78
CA LEU A 607 -1.22 28.47 37.50
C LEU A 607 -0.57 29.02 36.23
N ALA A 608 0.69 29.44 36.34
CA ALA A 608 1.49 29.92 35.20
C ALA A 608 2.45 28.85 34.66
N GLY A 609 2.72 27.78 35.41
CA GLY A 609 3.56 26.68 34.94
C GLY A 609 3.79 25.57 35.98
N MET A 610 4.17 24.37 35.50
CA MET A 610 4.47 23.21 36.33
C MET A 610 5.67 22.40 35.80
N ARG A 611 6.50 21.88 36.71
CA ARG A 611 7.62 20.98 36.40
C ARG A 611 7.76 19.89 37.48
N CYS A 612 7.97 18.65 37.05
CA CYS A 612 8.56 17.62 37.89
C CYS A 612 10.09 17.69 37.75
N SER A 613 10.85 17.58 38.85
CA SER A 613 12.29 17.29 38.76
C SER A 613 12.48 15.86 38.29
N PHE A 614 13.45 15.65 37.41
CA PHE A 614 13.81 14.33 36.90
C PHE A 614 14.91 13.64 37.74
N ASP A 615 15.39 14.30 38.79
CA ASP A 615 16.29 13.74 39.80
C ASP A 615 15.59 12.73 40.72
N TYR A 616 16.38 11.90 41.42
CA TYR A 616 15.92 10.93 42.43
C TYR A 616 14.96 11.49 43.48
N SER A 617 15.03 12.80 43.82
CA SER A 617 14.12 13.45 44.77
C SER A 617 12.66 13.45 44.28
N ASN A 618 12.47 13.48 42.95
CA ASN A 618 11.18 13.33 42.31
C ASN A 618 10.19 14.43 42.76
N ASP A 619 10.68 15.66 42.91
CA ASP A 619 9.97 16.84 43.40
C ASP A 619 9.01 17.42 42.36
N LEU A 620 7.91 18.01 42.81
CA LEU A 620 6.97 18.76 41.95
C LEU A 620 7.05 20.26 42.27
N TYR A 621 7.44 21.06 41.29
CA TYR A 621 7.41 22.52 41.32
C TYR A 621 6.14 23.04 40.62
N VAL A 622 5.40 23.86 41.35
CA VAL A 622 4.13 24.47 40.93
C VAL A 622 4.28 25.98 41.00
N TYR A 623 4.10 26.68 39.89
CA TYR A 623 4.26 28.13 39.77
C TYR A 623 2.88 28.79 39.62
N PHE A 624 2.57 29.72 40.53
CA PHE A 624 1.33 30.51 40.51
C PHE A 624 1.57 31.89 39.89
N ARG A 625 0.59 32.43 39.15
CA ARG A 625 0.65 33.78 38.52
C ARG A 625 0.83 34.91 39.55
N SER A 626 0.60 34.63 40.83
CA SER A 626 0.95 35.52 41.97
C SER A 626 2.45 35.62 42.28
N GLY A 627 3.33 34.89 41.58
CA GLY A 627 4.77 34.84 41.83
C GLY A 627 5.19 33.81 42.90
N GLU A 628 4.24 33.07 43.47
CA GLU A 628 4.52 32.01 44.43
C GLU A 628 4.94 30.72 43.72
N ILE A 629 6.03 30.10 44.18
CA ILE A 629 6.46 28.76 43.76
C ILE A 629 6.32 27.81 44.95
N ARG A 630 5.57 26.72 44.77
CA ARG A 630 5.50 25.62 45.76
C ARG A 630 6.25 24.41 45.24
N LYS A 631 7.27 24.00 45.98
CA LYS A 631 7.98 22.74 45.79
C LYS A 631 7.40 21.68 46.74
N TYR A 632 6.84 20.62 46.18
CA TYR A 632 6.35 19.45 46.92
C TYR A 632 7.37 18.31 46.81
N THR A 633 7.95 17.92 47.94
CA THR A 633 8.70 16.67 48.11
C THR A 633 7.71 15.50 48.31
N ASN A 634 8.18 14.25 48.30
CA ASN A 634 7.29 13.07 48.25
C ASN A 634 6.23 12.96 49.37
N SER A 635 5.10 12.35 48.99
CA SER A 635 3.95 11.85 49.76
C SER A 635 3.23 12.75 50.80
N THR A 636 3.80 13.85 51.27
CA THR A 636 3.17 14.72 52.28
C THR A 636 2.58 16.00 51.70
N LEU A 637 1.65 16.62 52.43
CA LEU A 637 1.07 17.94 52.10
C LEU A 637 2.05 19.11 52.33
N LYS A 638 3.23 18.85 52.91
CA LYS A 638 4.25 19.87 53.18
C LYS A 638 4.87 20.35 51.87
N PHE A 639 4.99 21.66 51.71
CA PHE A 639 5.67 22.30 50.60
C PHE A 639 6.68 23.30 51.11
N THR A 640 7.76 23.49 50.35
CA THR A 640 8.65 24.65 50.50
C THR A 640 8.16 25.75 49.57
N LYS A 641 7.98 26.96 50.12
CA LYS A 641 7.55 28.16 49.39
C LYS A 641 8.79 28.94 48.95
N TYR A 642 8.82 29.36 47.70
CA TYR A 642 9.74 30.38 47.18
C TYR A 642 8.91 31.53 46.60
N GLU A 643 9.44 32.74 46.64
CA GLU A 643 8.79 33.94 46.12
C GLU A 643 9.62 34.54 44.98
N CYS A 644 8.93 34.91 43.91
CA CYS A 644 9.47 35.41 42.66
C CYS A 644 8.53 36.48 42.08
N ASN A 645 8.95 37.19 41.04
CA ASN A 645 8.09 38.19 40.37
C ASN A 645 6.87 37.51 39.73
N PRO A 646 5.68 38.12 39.74
CA PRO A 646 4.52 37.58 39.02
C PRO A 646 4.80 37.49 37.51
N TYR A 647 4.50 36.33 36.93
CA TYR A 647 4.62 36.03 35.50
C TYR A 647 3.35 35.36 34.98
N GLU A 648 2.96 35.66 33.75
CA GLU A 648 1.75 35.11 33.14
C GLU A 648 1.89 33.64 32.77
N LYS A 649 3.03 33.30 32.16
CA LYS A 649 3.43 31.94 31.79
C LYS A 649 4.89 31.71 32.20
N VAL A 650 5.21 30.48 32.59
CA VAL A 650 6.52 30.08 33.10
C VAL A 650 6.99 28.78 32.46
N SER A 651 8.21 28.78 31.93
CA SER A 651 8.95 27.54 31.62
C SER A 651 10.16 27.39 32.56
N PHE A 652 10.32 26.21 33.12
CA PHE A 652 11.42 25.90 34.03
C PHE A 652 12.61 25.32 33.26
N VAL A 653 13.78 25.94 33.38
CA VAL A 653 15.03 25.44 32.76
C VAL A 653 15.57 24.25 33.56
N ASN A 654 15.83 24.49 34.84
CA ASN A 654 16.42 23.58 35.82
C ASN A 654 15.68 23.71 37.16
N ASN A 655 16.17 23.07 38.23
CA ASN A 655 15.58 23.13 39.58
C ASN A 655 15.77 24.48 40.32
N SER A 656 16.40 25.47 39.67
CA SER A 656 16.68 26.82 40.20
C SER A 656 16.33 27.95 39.24
N ILE A 657 16.44 27.73 37.93
CA ILE A 657 16.25 28.76 36.90
C ILE A 657 14.90 28.60 36.20
N VAL A 658 14.16 29.70 36.13
CA VAL A 658 12.87 29.88 35.45
C VAL A 658 13.00 30.94 34.36
N VAL A 659 12.33 30.72 33.24
CA VAL A 659 12.00 31.76 32.26
C VAL A 659 10.54 32.17 32.47
N GLY A 660 10.32 33.44 32.82
CA GLY A 660 9.00 34.04 32.99
C GLY A 660 8.66 34.99 31.84
N LEU A 661 7.43 34.89 31.34
CA LEU A 661 6.83 35.78 30.35
C LEU A 661 5.96 36.84 31.03
N ASN A 662 6.18 38.11 30.67
CA ASN A 662 5.25 39.21 30.90
C ASN A 662 5.11 39.99 29.59
N ASP A 663 3.89 40.07 29.05
CA ASP A 663 3.55 40.64 27.75
C ASP A 663 4.41 40.04 26.61
N THR A 664 5.33 40.83 26.03
CA THR A 664 6.29 40.40 25.01
C THR A 664 7.71 40.17 25.56
N THR A 665 7.91 40.35 26.88
CA THR A 665 9.21 40.31 27.52
C THR A 665 9.47 38.93 28.16
N LEU A 666 10.61 38.32 27.83
CA LEU A 666 11.10 37.12 28.50
C LEU A 666 12.20 37.51 29.50
N SER A 667 12.09 36.98 30.71
CA SER A 667 13.08 37.19 31.75
C SER A 667 13.50 35.87 32.39
N VAL A 668 14.81 35.68 32.52
CA VAL A 668 15.42 34.49 33.11
C VAL A 668 15.82 34.82 34.53
N VAL A 669 15.30 34.07 35.49
CA VAL A 669 15.42 34.35 36.91
C VAL A 669 15.87 33.08 37.63
N ASP A 670 16.90 33.20 38.46
CA ASP A 670 17.16 32.19 39.48
C ASP A 670 16.28 32.49 40.70
N PHE A 671 15.28 31.63 40.95
CA PHE A 671 14.32 31.84 42.03
C PHE A 671 14.87 31.44 43.41
N ILE A 672 16.02 30.78 43.47
CA ILE A 672 16.70 30.46 44.74
C ILE A 672 17.47 31.68 45.23
N SER A 673 18.20 32.37 44.34
CA SER A 673 18.90 33.62 44.67
C SER A 673 18.06 34.89 44.48
N GLN A 674 16.83 34.77 43.97
CA GLN A 674 15.90 35.86 43.62
C GLN A 674 16.48 36.88 42.62
N LYS A 675 17.50 36.51 41.84
CA LYS A 675 18.17 37.39 40.88
C LYS A 675 17.65 37.18 39.46
N THR A 676 17.25 38.26 38.81
CA THR A 676 17.01 38.27 37.36
C THR A 676 18.37 38.22 36.66
N LEU A 677 18.66 37.11 35.98
CA LEU A 677 19.90 36.90 35.24
C LEU A 677 19.90 37.71 33.93
N ASN A 678 18.86 37.51 33.11
CA ASN A 678 18.73 38.12 31.79
C ASN A 678 17.29 38.62 31.56
N LYS A 679 17.14 39.69 30.76
CA LYS A 679 15.85 40.16 30.23
C LYS A 679 16.01 40.46 28.74
N PHE A 680 15.08 40.01 27.91
CA PHE A 680 15.11 40.24 26.46
C PHE A 680 13.69 40.27 25.88
N VAL A 681 13.55 40.95 24.74
CA VAL A 681 12.28 41.08 24.00
C VAL A 681 12.48 40.41 22.65
N PRO A 682 12.10 39.13 22.47
CA PRO A 682 12.32 38.42 21.22
C PRO A 682 11.40 38.91 20.10
N HIS A 683 10.17 39.31 20.43
CA HIS A 683 9.09 39.56 19.48
C HIS A 683 8.37 40.87 19.78
N SER A 684 7.82 41.51 18.75
CA SER A 684 7.00 42.72 18.89
C SER A 684 5.51 42.43 19.11
N VAL A 685 5.12 41.15 19.02
CA VAL A 685 3.76 40.64 19.17
C VAL A 685 3.78 39.54 20.24
N GLU A 686 2.61 39.20 20.80
CA GLU A 686 2.45 38.18 21.86
C GLU A 686 3.19 36.87 21.57
N ILE A 687 3.77 36.29 22.62
CA ILE A 687 4.54 35.04 22.57
C ILE A 687 3.60 33.87 22.88
N THR A 688 3.29 33.07 21.85
CA THR A 688 2.34 31.95 21.96
C THR A 688 2.89 30.80 22.79
N HIS A 689 4.18 30.49 22.59
CA HIS A 689 4.88 29.42 23.30
C HIS A 689 6.36 29.77 23.45
N PHE A 690 7.01 29.24 24.49
CA PHE A 690 8.45 29.34 24.68
C PHE A 690 8.99 28.16 25.49
N CYS A 691 10.21 27.75 25.21
CA CYS A 691 10.84 26.56 25.80
C CYS A 691 12.37 26.69 25.73
N CYS A 692 13.08 26.05 26.65
CA CYS A 692 14.54 25.94 26.59
C CYS A 692 14.92 24.66 25.82
N ILE A 693 15.72 24.81 24.77
CA ILE A 693 16.26 23.67 24.00
C ILE A 693 17.42 23.03 24.76
N ASN A 694 18.24 23.86 25.39
CA ASN A 694 19.33 23.44 26.26
C ASN A 694 19.45 24.48 27.40
N PRO A 695 20.27 24.28 28.45
CA PRO A 695 20.33 25.23 29.57
C PRO A 695 20.86 26.64 29.20
N ASN A 696 21.33 26.83 27.95
CA ASN A 696 21.86 28.08 27.44
C ASN A 696 20.98 28.73 26.36
N ILE A 697 20.03 28.04 25.74
CA ILE A 697 19.25 28.55 24.59
C ILE A 697 17.75 28.50 24.89
N VAL A 698 17.15 29.69 24.97
CA VAL A 698 15.70 29.89 25.06
C VAL A 698 15.15 30.12 23.66
N VAL A 699 14.09 29.41 23.28
CA VAL A 699 13.37 29.61 22.02
C VAL A 699 11.95 30.07 22.31
N SER A 700 11.43 30.93 21.45
CA SER A 700 10.11 31.56 21.55
C SER A 700 9.43 31.65 20.19
N SER A 701 8.14 31.35 20.13
CA SER A 701 7.27 31.55 18.97
C SER A 701 6.29 32.69 19.22
N SER A 702 5.89 33.40 18.17
CA SER A 702 4.90 34.47 18.25
C SER A 702 3.78 34.32 17.22
N ILE A 703 2.67 35.01 17.46
CA ILE A 703 1.53 35.15 16.53
C ILE A 703 2.00 35.71 15.18
N ASP A 704 3.09 36.48 15.14
CA ASP A 704 3.70 37.01 13.90
C ASP A 704 4.27 35.91 12.95
N GLY A 705 4.26 34.65 13.37
CA GLY A 705 4.75 33.52 12.59
C GLY A 705 6.29 33.38 12.62
N THR A 706 6.99 34.09 13.49
CA THR A 706 8.44 33.99 13.67
C THR A 706 8.83 33.12 14.87
N ILE A 707 10.02 32.52 14.78
CA ILE A 707 10.67 31.79 15.87
C ILE A 707 12.00 32.49 16.14
N ALA A 708 12.27 32.83 17.41
CA ALA A 708 13.51 33.45 17.84
C ALA A 708 14.19 32.62 18.93
N GLY A 709 15.47 32.34 18.74
CA GLY A 709 16.35 31.70 19.72
C GLY A 709 17.34 32.70 20.33
N PHE A 710 17.47 32.69 21.65
CA PHE A 710 18.34 33.59 22.42
C PHE A 710 19.35 32.78 23.25
N ASP A 711 20.64 33.08 23.12
CA ASP A 711 21.71 32.42 23.86
C ASP A 711 22.05 33.22 25.14
N LEU A 712 21.75 32.62 26.29
CA LEU A 712 21.91 33.16 27.63
C LEU A 712 23.37 33.42 28.03
N ARG A 713 24.34 32.82 27.32
CA ARG A 713 25.78 33.03 27.58
C ARG A 713 26.31 34.29 26.90
N SER A 714 25.78 34.61 25.72
CA SER A 714 26.24 35.74 24.91
C SER A 714 25.30 36.96 24.98
N ASN A 715 24.10 36.78 25.55
CA ASN A 715 23.02 37.75 25.61
C ASN A 715 22.64 38.32 24.23
N LYS A 716 22.69 37.45 23.21
CA LYS A 716 22.34 37.77 21.83
C LYS A 716 21.37 36.74 21.26
N PHE A 717 20.64 37.16 20.23
CA PHE A 717 19.86 36.24 19.41
C PHE A 717 20.80 35.30 18.65
N ALA A 718 20.63 34.00 18.85
CA ALA A 718 21.33 32.96 18.12
C ALA A 718 20.77 32.79 16.70
N PHE A 719 19.45 32.89 16.56
CA PHE A 719 18.76 32.89 15.27
C PHE A 719 17.38 33.58 15.37
N ARG A 720 16.88 34.06 14.24
CA ARG A 720 15.48 34.46 14.06
C ARG A 720 15.02 33.97 12.68
N THR A 721 14.00 33.12 12.63
CA THR A 721 13.49 32.52 11.39
C THR A 721 12.02 32.86 11.17
N LEU A 722 11.68 33.16 9.91
CA LEU A 722 10.30 33.31 9.43
C LEU A 722 9.71 31.92 9.20
N SER A 723 8.87 31.44 10.12
CA SER A 723 8.38 30.06 10.06
C SER A 723 7.17 29.88 9.14
N TYR A 724 6.26 30.86 9.08
CA TYR A 724 5.06 30.86 8.23
C TYR A 724 4.74 32.28 7.72
N ARG A 725 3.61 32.43 7.03
CA ARG A 725 2.84 33.69 6.92
C ARG A 725 1.45 33.50 7.55
N GLU A 726 1.45 32.79 8.68
CA GLU A 726 0.30 32.32 9.46
C GLU A 726 0.75 32.23 10.93
N GLU A 727 -0.18 32.25 11.86
CA GLU A 727 0.10 32.28 13.30
C GLU A 727 0.66 30.94 13.78
N LEU A 728 1.73 30.99 14.59
CA LEU A 728 2.26 29.82 15.29
C LEU A 728 1.55 29.61 16.61
N THR A 729 0.87 28.47 16.77
CA THR A 729 0.16 28.13 18.00
C THR A 729 1.00 27.29 18.97
N SER A 730 1.93 26.48 18.47
CA SER A 730 2.80 25.64 19.31
C SER A 730 4.13 25.29 18.63
N PHE A 731 5.15 24.96 19.41
CA PHE A 731 6.38 24.33 18.91
C PHE A 731 7.03 23.43 19.98
N ASP A 732 7.82 22.45 19.52
CA ASP A 732 8.80 21.71 20.32
C ASP A 732 10.03 21.41 19.44
N TRP A 733 11.06 20.78 19.97
CA TRP A 733 12.33 20.51 19.31
C TRP A 733 12.75 19.04 19.50
N ILE A 734 13.68 18.53 18.70
CA ILE A 734 14.35 17.23 18.93
C ILE A 734 15.63 17.14 18.10
N ASP A 735 16.71 16.60 18.67
CA ASP A 735 18.06 16.71 18.12
C ASP A 735 18.35 18.18 17.75
N ASP A 736 18.81 18.48 16.53
CA ASP A 736 18.99 19.85 16.01
C ASP A 736 17.74 20.42 15.31
N PHE A 737 16.58 19.75 15.40
CA PHE A 737 15.37 20.14 14.66
C PHE A 737 14.36 20.87 15.54
N ILE A 738 13.75 21.94 15.02
CA ILE A 738 12.55 22.59 15.59
C ILE A 738 11.32 22.20 14.78
N ILE A 739 10.26 21.81 15.46
CA ILE A 739 8.98 21.41 14.88
C ILE A 739 7.90 22.38 15.36
N SER A 740 7.21 23.01 14.40
CA SER A 740 6.35 24.19 14.62
C SER A 740 4.96 23.99 13.99
N GLY A 741 3.92 24.25 14.78
CA GLY A 741 2.51 24.03 14.44
C GLY A 741 1.75 25.34 14.25
N SER A 742 0.90 25.42 13.21
CA SER A 742 0.14 26.63 12.88
C SER A 742 -1.34 26.55 13.26
N CYS A 743 -1.99 27.73 13.28
CA CYS A 743 -3.44 27.87 13.44
C CYS A 743 -4.28 27.18 12.33
N LYS A 744 -3.67 26.77 11.21
CA LYS A 744 -4.32 26.03 10.11
C LYS A 744 -3.91 24.56 10.00
N GLY A 745 -3.46 23.95 11.09
CA GLY A 745 -3.19 22.51 11.14
C GLY A 745 -1.93 22.05 10.39
N ARG A 746 -1.06 22.99 10.01
CA ARG A 746 0.24 22.69 9.37
C ARG A 746 1.32 22.47 10.41
N MET A 747 2.23 21.54 10.11
CA MET A 747 3.47 21.33 10.85
C MET A 747 4.68 21.53 9.93
N LYS A 748 5.68 22.24 10.44
CA LYS A 748 6.96 22.51 9.76
C LYS A 748 8.13 22.07 10.62
N MET A 749 9.10 21.44 9.99
CA MET A 749 10.39 21.10 10.59
C MET A 749 11.52 21.97 10.04
N TRP A 750 12.39 22.43 10.93
CA TRP A 750 13.50 23.33 10.68
C TRP A 750 14.79 22.71 11.19
N ASP A 751 15.87 22.74 10.42
CA ASP A 751 17.21 22.32 10.86
C ASP A 751 17.98 23.54 11.39
N LEU A 752 18.29 23.56 12.69
CA LEU A 752 19.04 24.65 13.33
C LEU A 752 20.46 24.83 12.79
N ARG A 753 21.07 23.78 12.23
CA ARG A 753 22.43 23.88 11.67
C ARG A 753 22.46 24.64 10.35
N THR A 754 21.36 24.62 9.59
CA THR A 754 21.27 25.28 8.27
C THR A 754 20.32 26.49 8.27
N ASN A 755 19.51 26.66 9.31
CA ASN A 755 18.37 27.59 9.39
C ASN A 755 17.33 27.42 8.26
N MET A 756 17.31 26.26 7.59
CA MET A 756 16.38 25.96 6.49
C MET A 756 15.19 25.11 6.96
N CYS A 757 14.05 25.29 6.31
CA CYS A 757 12.90 24.40 6.48
C CYS A 757 13.14 23.09 5.71
N CYS A 758 13.05 21.95 6.40
CA CYS A 758 13.24 20.63 5.80
C CYS A 758 11.95 20.08 5.19
N CYS A 759 10.81 20.32 5.84
CA CYS A 759 9.52 19.73 5.48
C CYS A 759 8.35 20.57 6.02
N GLU A 760 7.29 20.72 5.22
CA GLU A 760 5.99 21.27 5.60
C GLU A 760 4.90 20.23 5.29
N ARG A 761 3.98 19.98 6.23
CA ARG A 761 2.89 19.02 6.05
C ARG A 761 1.63 19.43 6.81
N THR A 762 0.46 19.35 6.16
CA THR A 762 -0.85 19.41 6.83
C THR A 762 -1.10 18.10 7.59
N ILE A 763 -1.35 18.21 8.90
CA ILE A 763 -1.56 17.04 9.79
C ILE A 763 -2.92 17.12 10.49
N HIS A 764 -3.31 18.30 10.95
CA HIS A 764 -4.64 18.57 11.50
C HIS A 764 -5.51 19.32 10.49
N PHE A 765 -6.84 19.30 10.69
CA PHE A 765 -7.77 20.13 9.90
C PHE A 765 -7.87 21.56 10.44
N ASN A 766 -7.70 21.73 11.76
CA ASN A 766 -7.77 23.02 12.47
C ASN A 766 -6.47 23.29 13.25
N ALA A 767 -6.43 24.36 14.05
CA ALA A 767 -5.28 24.79 14.86
C ALA A 767 -4.67 23.69 15.74
N ILE A 768 -3.33 23.65 15.79
CA ILE A 768 -2.55 22.72 16.62
C ILE A 768 -2.22 23.37 17.96
N ASN A 769 -3.03 23.08 18.98
CA ASN A 769 -2.90 23.67 20.31
C ASN A 769 -1.65 23.17 21.06
N SER A 770 -1.28 21.90 20.87
CA SER A 770 -0.16 21.31 21.61
C SER A 770 0.60 20.29 20.78
N MET A 771 1.91 20.24 20.97
CA MET A 771 2.82 19.26 20.37
C MET A 771 3.85 18.82 21.39
N PHE A 772 4.28 17.56 21.31
CA PHE A 772 5.35 17.02 22.12
C PHE A 772 6.20 16.04 21.31
N CYS A 773 7.52 16.26 21.31
CA CYS A 773 8.52 15.50 20.57
C CYS A 773 9.38 14.67 21.52
N PHE A 774 9.35 13.35 21.40
CA PHE A 774 10.15 12.44 22.23
C PHE A 774 10.51 11.17 21.46
N ASN A 775 11.76 10.70 21.61
CA ASN A 775 12.33 9.54 20.92
C ASN A 775 11.97 9.43 19.42
N ARG A 776 12.27 10.51 18.67
CA ARG A 776 11.98 10.71 17.23
C ARG A 776 10.53 10.44 16.82
N LYS A 777 9.59 10.66 17.73
CA LYS A 777 8.16 10.77 17.44
C LYS A 777 7.67 12.17 17.80
N VAL A 778 6.70 12.67 17.05
CA VAL A 778 5.90 13.84 17.45
C VAL A 778 4.48 13.37 17.69
N VAL A 779 3.88 13.82 18.79
CA VAL A 779 2.42 13.76 18.95
C VAL A 779 1.88 15.18 19.01
N SER A 780 0.83 15.43 18.22
CA SER A 780 0.15 16.71 18.11
C SER A 780 -1.33 16.57 18.45
N GLY A 781 -1.85 17.57 19.17
CA GLY A 781 -3.24 17.68 19.59
C GLY A 781 -3.84 18.98 19.05
N GLY A 782 -5.04 18.88 18.47
CA GLY A 782 -5.69 20.00 17.78
C GLY A 782 -7.07 20.36 18.29
N THR A 783 -7.55 21.52 17.83
CA THR A 783 -8.94 21.97 17.97
C THR A 783 -9.93 21.12 17.16
N ASP A 784 -9.44 20.32 16.21
CA ASP A 784 -10.19 19.26 15.53
C ASP A 784 -10.44 18.02 16.42
N LYS A 785 -10.09 18.10 17.71
CA LYS A 785 -10.24 17.06 18.74
C LYS A 785 -9.39 15.82 18.49
N ALA A 786 -8.59 15.80 17.44
CA ALA A 786 -7.78 14.65 17.07
C ALA A 786 -6.40 14.68 17.76
N VAL A 787 -5.87 13.48 18.02
CA VAL A 787 -4.48 13.25 18.41
C VAL A 787 -3.79 12.51 17.27
N TYR A 788 -2.79 13.13 16.67
CA TYR A 788 -1.94 12.52 15.64
C TYR A 788 -0.56 12.18 16.20
N CYS A 789 0.03 11.09 15.71
CA CYS A 789 1.42 10.72 15.94
C CYS A 789 2.13 10.63 14.59
N CYS A 790 3.37 11.08 14.49
CA CYS A 790 4.24 10.85 13.33
C CYS A 790 5.66 10.49 13.75
N ASP A 791 6.31 9.65 12.94
CA ASP A 791 7.71 9.28 13.10
C ASP A 791 8.59 10.34 12.39
N LEU A 792 9.77 10.63 12.95
CA LEU A 792 10.75 11.54 12.37
C LEU A 792 11.94 10.77 11.82
N SER A 793 12.23 10.94 10.54
CA SER A 793 13.43 10.41 9.91
C SER A 793 14.10 11.48 9.06
N ARG A 794 15.40 11.73 9.30
CA ARG A 794 16.30 12.54 8.44
C ARG A 794 15.69 13.85 7.87
N GLY A 795 14.99 14.63 8.68
CA GLY A 795 14.37 15.89 8.24
C GLY A 795 13.01 15.75 7.53
N TRP A 796 12.32 14.61 7.65
CA TRP A 796 10.99 14.36 7.09
C TRP A 796 9.99 13.81 8.12
N PHE A 797 8.70 14.07 7.90
CA PHE A 797 7.58 13.52 8.69
C PHE A 797 7.07 12.21 8.07
N GLU A 798 7.52 11.07 8.61
CA GLU A 798 7.04 9.74 8.25
C GLU A 798 5.75 9.37 9.00
N ASN A 799 4.98 8.41 8.45
CA ASN A 799 3.87 7.72 9.12
C ASN A 799 2.95 8.64 9.96
N VAL A 800 2.32 9.65 9.36
CA VAL A 800 1.28 10.43 10.05
C VAL A 800 0.07 9.54 10.31
N LEU A 801 -0.21 9.28 11.59
CA LEU A 801 -1.21 8.34 12.07
C LEU A 801 -2.13 9.02 13.10
N MET A 802 -3.42 9.14 12.79
CA MET A 802 -4.42 9.47 13.81
C MET A 802 -4.47 8.34 14.86
N MET A 803 -4.33 8.70 16.14
CA MET A 803 -4.30 7.77 17.27
C MET A 803 -5.69 7.57 17.88
N TYR A 804 -6.38 8.66 18.16
CA TYR A 804 -7.75 8.73 18.71
C TYR A 804 -8.26 10.18 18.67
N MET A 805 -9.51 10.37 19.08
CA MET A 805 -10.13 11.69 19.26
C MET A 805 -10.63 11.87 20.70
N HIS A 806 -10.64 13.12 21.16
CA HIS A 806 -11.23 13.58 22.42
C HIS A 806 -12.68 14.06 22.24
N PRO A 807 -13.46 14.23 23.33
CA PRO A 807 -14.79 14.84 23.26
C PRO A 807 -14.75 16.34 22.94
N SER A 808 -13.69 17.04 23.33
CA SER A 808 -13.43 18.48 23.15
C SER A 808 -12.04 18.73 22.56
N THR A 809 -11.61 20.00 22.48
CA THR A 809 -10.30 20.37 21.94
C THR A 809 -9.19 19.75 22.77
N VAL A 810 -8.10 19.33 22.11
CA VAL A 810 -6.93 18.79 22.81
C VAL A 810 -6.07 19.96 23.25
N THR A 811 -5.94 20.17 24.55
CA THR A 811 -5.27 21.32 25.15
C THR A 811 -3.79 21.03 25.46
N CYS A 812 -3.44 19.81 25.83
CA CYS A 812 -2.04 19.42 26.02
C CYS A 812 -1.73 17.94 25.78
N VAL A 813 -0.46 17.67 25.47
CA VAL A 813 0.10 16.35 25.15
C VAL A 813 1.38 16.11 25.94
N SER A 814 1.61 14.89 26.41
CA SER A 814 2.90 14.45 26.98
C SER A 814 3.15 12.97 26.63
N LEU A 815 4.38 12.65 26.22
CA LEU A 815 4.76 11.32 25.73
C LEU A 815 6.11 10.87 26.32
N ASN A 816 6.13 9.62 26.78
CA ASN A 816 7.32 8.83 27.12
C ASN A 816 7.37 7.58 26.22
N ASP A 817 8.41 6.74 26.32
CA ASP A 817 8.52 5.50 25.53
C ASP A 817 7.35 4.54 25.74
N CYS A 818 6.95 4.33 27.01
CA CYS A 818 5.83 3.45 27.38
C CYS A 818 4.46 4.12 27.32
N THR A 819 4.36 5.45 27.50
CA THR A 819 3.08 6.11 27.83
C THR A 819 2.81 7.35 26.99
N LEU A 820 1.54 7.52 26.59
CA LEU A 820 1.03 8.74 25.97
C LEU A 820 -0.18 9.23 26.76
N SER A 821 -0.09 10.47 27.22
CA SER A 821 -1.10 11.14 28.04
C SER A 821 -1.54 12.42 27.33
N THR A 822 -2.85 12.59 27.14
CA THR A 822 -3.41 13.78 26.47
C THR A 822 -4.59 14.34 27.25
N GLY A 823 -4.63 15.67 27.38
CA GLY A 823 -5.65 16.42 28.10
C GLY A 823 -6.54 17.21 27.15
N SER A 824 -7.75 17.49 27.62
CA SER A 824 -8.76 18.25 26.89
C SER A 824 -9.34 19.39 27.70
N GLU A 825 -10.06 20.26 27.00
CA GLU A 825 -10.75 21.44 27.53
C GLU A 825 -11.87 21.10 28.52
N ASP A 826 -12.59 19.98 28.34
CA ASP A 826 -13.62 19.52 29.29
C ASP A 826 -13.04 18.88 30.57
N GLY A 827 -11.71 18.85 30.72
CA GLY A 827 -11.05 18.17 31.84
C GLY A 827 -10.96 16.65 31.69
N VAL A 828 -11.12 16.10 30.48
CA VAL A 828 -10.91 14.67 30.20
C VAL A 828 -9.44 14.40 29.89
N LEU A 829 -8.84 13.47 30.63
CA LEU A 829 -7.51 12.92 30.43
C LEU A 829 -7.61 11.53 29.81
N ILE A 830 -6.85 11.29 28.73
CA ILE A 830 -6.68 9.96 28.13
C ILE A 830 -5.23 9.52 28.32
N CYS A 831 -5.02 8.49 29.14
CA CYS A 831 -3.72 7.85 29.33
C CYS A 831 -3.70 6.51 28.59
N SER A 832 -2.68 6.29 27.77
CA SER A 832 -2.49 5.06 26.98
C SER A 832 -1.09 4.48 27.18
N GLN A 833 -1.03 3.20 27.51
CA GLN A 833 0.21 2.44 27.70
C GLN A 833 0.49 1.55 26.48
N PHE A 834 1.73 1.49 26.04
CA PHE A 834 2.22 0.62 24.94
C PHE A 834 3.11 -0.53 25.45
N CYS A 835 3.39 -0.54 26.74
CA CYS A 835 4.06 -1.60 27.50
C CYS A 835 3.01 -2.61 28.00
#